data_AF-A0A4Q9L699-F1
#
_entry.id   AF-A0A4Q9L699-F1
#
_cell.length_a   1.000
_cell.length_b   1.000
_cell.length_c   1.000
_cell.angle_alpha   90.00
_cell.angle_beta   90.00
_cell.angle_gamma   90.00
#
_symmetry.space_group_name_H-M   'P 1'
#
loop_
_entity.id
_entity.type
_entity.pdbx_description
1 polymer ?
#
loop_
_entity_poly.entity_id
_entity_poly.type
_entity_poly.pdbx_seq_one_letter_code
_entity_poly.pdbx_strand_id
1 'polypeptide(L)'
;MSSKNIFLSMINKRYFEKKNLYNIISIMYTLIHLDFASLYNFSYHFTMNKESEILIFDEKQHNSVFFQDDEQELVFDVLYSTESILYDKKLHVFTYTKGNIIEFEALNDLFGSDKNEILGGKIECNFNLRYFLKITKDVTAIPDKIDFEFVKGIIMVMKILKAVENKSWNLYFQALFFKTYRFYEKSSIGESEYKFHKHLNQNFWRQVGFDTKKNLTSALLNSLMIEHIFFEGNLILLESSQATYDKSLLDKHIPYKNLLLNNHKVLYTVENVLKDRTILSMFEVLFDEININSLILGNCHNFKILDDDFPFYVFAINSFKSITISNLKKCLSSLFLNKIKLVTEKNIEFLSLRNVLISKSDLSFICNTYILKGLVLNNVRTSEDFDFIEDYSDLNKTMEYINLKNVEIDYKWWNIYLETPIASKIILSLNTYFSQKNFIAKFKNINVLHCEEVLYLEIDFCYSEIFNHVCTKLFFFKSLQTLKLYGYKSNVNTESCLSEALKNMKALEFLYIKQYNFDYSCDSFVFEKQGIKILHFECFIFMKEFVMIDSSNIYKSLNKIVLKHTIIGESTLLIIFQLENLKFLSLKSCNFEPEIKSQSFHFNLKNLISLSFSKSNLKVFNNIDFLSNFDNLEKIDLSKCKVPCSYITKVSHFCDLRLKKFSYISGKLDLHDLNRMKNFQVLKILNLSKCKFVECNFSKLGDDCRFFNSMEDLNLLFVKINLEDLYYLRNFKKIRNLSFSSSNFSLVAEKSVLVLLPIKQFSTEIDYKDINYKNRYKYLYEKNINVDFI
;
A
#
# COMPACT_ATOMS: atom_id res chain seq x y z
N MET A 1 32.28 -16.90 -48.01
CA MET A 1 32.85 -15.82 -48.85
C MET A 1 32.16 -14.52 -48.41
N SER A 2 32.88 -13.54 -47.87
CA SER A 2 32.25 -12.41 -47.17
C SER A 2 31.50 -11.49 -48.15
N SER A 3 30.31 -11.05 -47.76
CA SER A 3 29.45 -10.06 -48.45
C SER A 3 30.19 -8.77 -48.83
N LYS A 4 31.27 -8.45 -48.10
CA LYS A 4 32.21 -7.34 -48.37
C LYS A 4 32.94 -7.45 -49.72
N ASN A 5 33.33 -8.66 -50.14
CA ASN A 5 34.06 -8.88 -51.40
C ASN A 5 33.16 -8.77 -52.63
N ILE A 6 31.88 -9.14 -52.49
CA ILE A 6 30.87 -9.00 -53.53
C ILE A 6 30.52 -7.51 -53.74
N PHE A 7 30.41 -6.75 -52.65
CA PHE A 7 30.14 -5.30 -52.67
C PHE A 7 31.28 -4.49 -53.32
N LEU A 8 32.54 -4.80 -53.01
CA LEU A 8 33.71 -4.16 -53.64
C LEU A 8 33.83 -4.48 -55.13
N SER A 9 33.42 -5.69 -55.57
CA SER A 9 33.43 -6.05 -56.98
C SER A 9 32.36 -5.31 -57.81
N MET A 10 31.24 -4.93 -57.18
CA MET A 10 30.14 -4.23 -57.85
C MET A 10 30.36 -2.71 -57.95
N ILE A 11 31.06 -2.08 -57.01
CA ILE A 11 31.39 -0.65 -57.07
C ILE A 11 32.32 -0.31 -58.24
N ASN A 12 33.15 -1.26 -58.68
CA ASN A 12 34.09 -1.05 -59.80
C ASN A 12 33.43 -1.03 -61.19
N LYS A 13 32.13 -1.33 -61.32
CA LYS A 13 31.39 -1.17 -62.58
C LYS A 13 30.37 -0.04 -62.42
N ARG A 14 30.73 1.15 -62.92
CA ARG A 14 29.85 2.33 -62.98
C ARG A 14 28.60 2.05 -63.82
N TYR A 15 27.51 1.64 -63.20
CA TYR A 15 26.15 1.77 -63.74
C TYR A 15 25.16 1.59 -62.59
N PHE A 16 24.66 2.67 -61.97
CA PHE A 16 23.44 2.55 -61.18
C PHE A 16 22.60 3.84 -61.20
N GLU A 17 21.45 3.75 -61.87
CA GLU A 17 20.36 4.73 -61.78
C GLU A 17 19.69 4.66 -60.40
N LYS A 18 19.30 5.83 -59.86
CA LYS A 18 18.72 6.02 -58.51
C LYS A 18 17.60 5.04 -58.11
N LYS A 19 16.84 4.50 -59.07
CA LYS A 19 15.72 3.58 -58.84
C LYS A 19 16.19 2.19 -58.40
N ASN A 20 17.32 1.72 -58.90
CA ASN A 20 17.90 0.43 -58.53
C ASN A 20 18.60 0.50 -57.16
N LEU A 21 19.14 1.66 -56.77
CA LEU A 21 19.69 1.85 -55.43
C LEU A 21 18.60 1.73 -54.35
N TYR A 22 17.41 2.28 -54.61
CA TYR A 22 16.27 2.17 -53.70
C TYR A 22 15.79 0.73 -53.56
N ASN A 23 15.71 -0.02 -54.67
CA ASN A 23 15.36 -1.45 -54.63
C ASN A 23 16.42 -2.29 -53.93
N ILE A 24 17.72 -2.00 -54.11
CA ILE A 24 18.80 -2.71 -53.41
C ILE A 24 18.82 -2.36 -51.92
N ILE A 25 18.59 -1.09 -51.55
CA ILE A 25 18.44 -0.68 -50.15
C ILE A 25 17.20 -1.33 -49.55
N SER A 26 16.09 -1.39 -50.28
CA SER A 26 14.87 -2.04 -49.82
C SER A 26 15.08 -3.54 -49.68
N ILE A 27 15.70 -4.22 -50.65
CA ILE A 27 16.08 -5.64 -50.54
C ILE A 27 17.08 -5.88 -49.43
N MET A 28 18.08 -5.02 -49.22
CA MET A 28 18.99 -5.10 -48.07
C MET A 28 18.26 -4.87 -46.76
N TYR A 29 17.30 -3.93 -46.71
CA TYR A 29 16.45 -3.68 -45.55
C TYR A 29 15.52 -4.88 -45.27
N THR A 30 14.97 -5.51 -46.31
CA THR A 30 14.20 -6.74 -46.19
C THR A 30 15.10 -7.91 -45.82
N LEU A 31 16.33 -8.00 -46.33
CA LEU A 31 17.29 -9.06 -45.98
C LEU A 31 17.83 -8.90 -44.56
N ILE A 32 18.06 -7.67 -44.09
CA ILE A 32 18.35 -7.34 -42.69
C ILE A 32 17.14 -7.67 -41.81
N HIS A 33 15.91 -7.47 -42.30
CA HIS A 33 14.69 -7.93 -41.63
C HIS A 33 14.44 -9.45 -41.75
N LEU A 34 15.02 -10.13 -42.75
CA LEU A 34 14.90 -11.55 -43.04
C LEU A 34 16.12 -12.36 -42.54
N ASP A 35 17.11 -11.72 -41.89
CA ASP A 35 18.26 -12.34 -41.22
C ASP A 35 17.85 -13.09 -39.93
N PHE A 36 16.69 -13.78 -39.97
CA PHE A 36 16.25 -14.79 -39.00
C PHE A 36 17.19 -16.02 -38.97
N ALA A 37 18.15 -16.14 -39.88
CA ALA A 37 19.03 -17.29 -39.98
C ALA A 37 20.25 -17.25 -39.03
N SER A 38 20.55 -16.14 -38.33
CA SER A 38 21.72 -16.05 -37.44
C SER A 38 21.46 -15.49 -36.03
N LEU A 39 20.20 -15.45 -35.58
CA LEU A 39 19.90 -15.05 -34.18
C LEU A 39 20.14 -16.21 -33.20
N TYR A 40 19.85 -17.46 -33.58
CA TYR A 40 19.92 -18.62 -32.69
C TYR A 40 21.26 -19.35 -32.78
N ASN A 41 22.10 -19.16 -31.75
CA ASN A 41 23.41 -19.82 -31.66
C ASN A 41 23.35 -21.23 -31.04
N PHE A 42 22.29 -21.55 -30.31
CA PHE A 42 22.11 -22.82 -29.60
C PHE A 42 20.81 -23.49 -30.01
N SER A 43 20.85 -24.80 -30.18
CA SER A 43 19.64 -25.58 -30.44
C SER A 43 19.63 -26.90 -29.68
N TYR A 44 18.47 -27.18 -29.08
CA TYR A 44 18.23 -28.36 -28.27
C TYR A 44 16.99 -29.09 -28.75
N HIS A 45 17.00 -30.41 -28.64
CA HIS A 45 15.80 -31.22 -28.80
C HIS A 45 15.23 -31.55 -27.43
N PHE A 46 13.91 -31.63 -27.30
CA PHE A 46 13.28 -32.10 -26.06
C PHE A 46 12.23 -33.17 -26.33
N THR A 47 12.06 -34.05 -25.35
CA THR A 47 10.99 -35.06 -25.32
C THR A 47 10.40 -35.15 -23.93
N MET A 48 9.12 -35.50 -23.83
CA MET A 48 8.49 -35.78 -22.54
C MET A 48 8.50 -37.28 -22.24
N ASN A 49 8.93 -37.66 -21.04
CA ASN A 49 8.86 -39.04 -20.59
C ASN A 49 7.52 -39.36 -19.90
N LYS A 50 7.27 -40.65 -19.63
CA LYS A 50 6.05 -41.12 -18.97
C LYS A 50 5.85 -40.59 -17.54
N GLU A 51 6.91 -40.08 -16.92
CA GLU A 51 6.90 -39.54 -15.55
C GLU A 51 6.62 -38.02 -15.53
N SER A 52 6.28 -37.42 -16.67
CA SER A 52 6.10 -35.97 -16.81
C SER A 52 7.36 -35.17 -16.50
N GLU A 53 8.51 -35.63 -17.02
CA GLU A 53 9.77 -34.89 -17.04
C GLU A 53 10.13 -34.51 -18.48
N ILE A 54 10.84 -33.38 -18.65
CA ILE A 54 11.32 -32.90 -19.95
C ILE A 54 12.80 -33.27 -20.08
N LEU A 55 13.10 -34.17 -21.01
CA LEU A 55 14.47 -34.58 -21.35
C LEU A 55 15.01 -33.68 -22.45
N ILE A 56 16.14 -33.02 -22.23
CA ILE A 56 16.79 -32.10 -23.18
C ILE A 56 18.06 -32.74 -23.75
N PHE A 57 18.22 -32.68 -25.06
CA PHE A 57 19.32 -33.24 -25.84
C PHE A 57 20.01 -32.16 -26.68
N ASP A 58 21.33 -32.21 -26.75
CA ASP A 58 22.11 -31.26 -27.54
C ASP A 58 22.07 -31.61 -29.04
N GLU A 59 21.91 -30.61 -29.90
CA GLU A 59 22.00 -30.79 -31.35
C GLU A 59 23.41 -30.49 -31.89
N LYS A 60 24.20 -29.63 -31.23
CA LYS A 60 25.56 -29.26 -31.65
C LYS A 60 26.50 -29.17 -30.44
N GLN A 61 27.73 -29.68 -30.55
CA GLN A 61 28.72 -29.46 -29.49
C GLN A 61 29.18 -28.00 -29.47
N HIS A 62 28.76 -27.26 -28.45
CA HIS A 62 29.11 -25.86 -28.25
C HIS A 62 30.30 -25.72 -27.30
N ASN A 63 31.39 -25.07 -27.76
CA ASN A 63 32.58 -24.79 -26.94
C ASN A 63 32.53 -23.43 -26.21
N SER A 64 31.49 -22.62 -26.42
CA SER A 64 31.33 -21.29 -25.78
C SER A 64 30.43 -21.36 -24.54
N VAL A 65 30.90 -20.71 -23.46
CA VAL A 65 30.25 -20.74 -22.14
C VAL A 65 29.41 -19.47 -21.88
N PHE A 66 29.60 -18.39 -22.65
CA PHE A 66 29.02 -17.07 -22.34
C PHE A 66 28.57 -16.26 -23.58
N PHE A 67 27.73 -15.24 -23.32
CA PHE A 67 27.11 -14.30 -24.26
C PHE A 67 28.08 -13.78 -25.34
N GLN A 68 27.59 -13.62 -26.58
CA GLN A 68 28.26 -12.82 -27.60
C GLN A 68 27.55 -11.46 -27.68
N ASP A 69 28.28 -10.41 -27.29
CA ASP A 69 27.92 -8.98 -27.27
C ASP A 69 26.84 -8.50 -26.28
N ASP A 70 27.17 -7.41 -25.58
CA ASP A 70 26.37 -6.75 -24.52
C ASP A 70 25.08 -6.08 -25.02
N GLU A 71 24.87 -6.01 -26.34
CA GLU A 71 23.77 -5.29 -26.99
C GLU A 71 22.74 -6.18 -27.70
N GLN A 72 22.94 -7.51 -27.74
CA GLN A 72 21.97 -8.41 -28.39
C GLN A 72 20.81 -8.75 -27.45
N GLU A 73 19.56 -8.58 -27.92
CA GLU A 73 18.39 -9.06 -27.19
C GLU A 73 18.43 -10.59 -27.09
N LEU A 74 18.15 -11.13 -25.90
CA LEU A 74 18.00 -12.57 -25.73
C LEU A 74 16.78 -13.05 -26.51
N VAL A 75 16.89 -14.22 -27.15
CA VAL A 75 15.79 -14.86 -27.89
C VAL A 75 15.65 -16.32 -27.43
N PHE A 76 14.40 -16.76 -27.25
CA PHE A 76 14.03 -18.12 -26.86
C PHE A 76 12.74 -18.53 -27.57
N ASP A 77 12.80 -19.59 -28.36
CA ASP A 77 11.66 -20.12 -29.10
C ASP A 77 11.53 -21.63 -28.97
N VAL A 78 10.29 -22.10 -28.98
CA VAL A 78 9.92 -23.51 -28.91
C VAL A 78 9.14 -23.90 -30.16
N LEU A 79 9.61 -24.92 -30.86
CA LEU A 79 9.00 -25.51 -32.04
C LEU A 79 8.49 -26.92 -31.68
N TYR A 80 7.18 -27.13 -31.80
CA TYR A 80 6.56 -28.42 -31.48
C TYR A 80 6.59 -29.38 -32.68
N SER A 81 6.84 -30.67 -32.43
CA SER A 81 6.78 -31.71 -33.46
C SER A 81 5.88 -32.87 -33.00
N THR A 82 4.99 -33.31 -33.87
CA THR A 82 4.11 -34.47 -33.65
C THR A 82 4.75 -35.80 -34.05
N GLU A 83 5.87 -35.78 -34.77
CA GLU A 83 6.58 -36.99 -35.18
C GLU A 83 7.51 -37.51 -34.05
N SER A 84 7.45 -38.81 -33.79
CA SER A 84 8.37 -39.48 -32.88
C SER A 84 9.78 -39.49 -33.49
N ILE A 85 10.61 -38.53 -33.11
CA ILE A 85 12.00 -38.47 -33.55
C ILE A 85 12.73 -39.68 -32.93
N LEU A 86 13.08 -40.67 -33.74
CA LEU A 86 13.94 -41.78 -33.36
C LEU A 86 15.38 -41.25 -33.25
N TYR A 87 15.91 -41.19 -32.03
CA TYR A 87 17.21 -40.57 -31.75
C TYR A 87 18.37 -41.57 -31.89
N ASP A 88 19.11 -41.49 -32.98
CA ASP A 88 20.48 -42.01 -33.05
C ASP A 88 21.48 -40.95 -32.55
N LYS A 89 22.09 -41.21 -31.38
CA LYS A 89 23.28 -40.52 -30.82
C LYS A 89 23.20 -39.00 -30.57
N LYS A 90 22.10 -38.45 -30.02
CA LYS A 90 22.14 -37.12 -29.37
C LYS A 90 22.50 -37.26 -27.88
N LEU A 91 23.46 -36.47 -27.40
CA LEU A 91 23.88 -36.47 -25.99
C LEU A 91 22.76 -35.89 -25.12
N HIS A 92 22.22 -36.68 -24.20
CA HIS A 92 21.37 -36.17 -23.13
C HIS A 92 22.16 -35.15 -22.28
N VAL A 93 21.58 -33.98 -22.04
CA VAL A 93 22.29 -32.87 -21.39
C VAL A 93 21.66 -32.36 -20.10
N PHE A 94 20.34 -32.52 -19.94
CA PHE A 94 19.59 -32.09 -18.77
C PHE A 94 18.21 -32.73 -18.69
N THR A 95 17.71 -32.95 -17.47
CA THR A 95 16.32 -33.35 -17.19
C THR A 95 15.65 -32.25 -16.37
N TYR A 96 14.60 -31.64 -16.93
CA TYR A 96 13.84 -30.57 -16.29
C TYR A 96 12.57 -31.12 -15.64
N THR A 97 12.32 -30.69 -14.41
CA THR A 97 11.15 -31.04 -13.59
C THR A 97 10.64 -29.79 -12.88
N LYS A 98 9.38 -29.79 -12.42
CA LYS A 98 8.79 -28.72 -11.60
C LYS A 98 9.39 -28.60 -10.18
N GLY A 99 10.51 -29.29 -9.89
CA GLY A 99 11.16 -29.30 -8.58
C GLY A 99 12.43 -28.44 -8.49
N ASN A 100 12.78 -27.69 -9.52
CA ASN A 100 13.96 -26.82 -9.51
C ASN A 100 13.78 -25.61 -8.58
N ILE A 101 14.87 -25.09 -8.01
CA ILE A 101 14.85 -23.86 -7.18
C ILE A 101 14.24 -22.69 -7.95
N ILE A 102 14.67 -22.52 -9.21
CA ILE A 102 14.02 -21.61 -10.16
C ILE A 102 13.24 -22.43 -11.18
N GLU A 103 11.92 -22.26 -11.18
CA GLU A 103 11.02 -22.79 -12.19
C GLU A 103 10.81 -21.76 -13.31
N PHE A 104 10.45 -22.21 -14.51
CA PHE A 104 10.32 -21.37 -15.71
C PHE A 104 8.98 -21.66 -16.37
N GLU A 105 8.12 -20.65 -16.48
CA GLU A 105 6.79 -20.78 -17.10
C GLU A 105 6.91 -21.24 -18.56
N ALA A 106 7.87 -20.69 -19.31
CA ALA A 106 8.10 -21.07 -20.71
C ALA A 106 8.42 -22.56 -20.90
N LEU A 107 8.99 -23.23 -19.87
CA LEU A 107 9.20 -24.67 -19.86
C LEU A 107 8.03 -25.42 -19.21
N ASN A 108 7.36 -24.81 -18.24
CA ASN A 108 6.21 -25.40 -17.58
C ASN A 108 4.99 -25.53 -18.51
N ASP A 109 4.85 -24.62 -19.49
CA ASP A 109 3.82 -24.67 -20.53
C ASP A 109 3.92 -25.94 -21.38
N LEU A 110 5.13 -26.53 -21.47
CA LEU A 110 5.34 -27.80 -22.17
C LEU A 110 4.61 -28.97 -21.48
N PHE A 111 4.28 -28.86 -20.19
CA PHE A 111 3.46 -29.85 -19.47
C PHE A 111 1.95 -29.71 -19.73
N GLY A 112 1.49 -28.63 -20.38
CA GLY A 112 0.12 -28.10 -20.24
C GLY A 112 -0.82 -28.19 -21.45
N SER A 113 -0.43 -28.75 -22.60
CA SER A 113 -1.33 -28.90 -23.76
C SER A 113 -1.91 -30.32 -23.85
N ASP A 114 -3.16 -30.42 -24.31
CA ASP A 114 -3.99 -31.63 -24.32
C ASP A 114 -3.22 -32.94 -24.56
N LYS A 115 -3.41 -33.90 -23.65
CA LYS A 115 -2.62 -35.12 -23.41
C LYS A 115 -2.46 -36.12 -24.58
N ASN A 116 -2.83 -35.78 -25.81
CA ASN A 116 -2.97 -36.78 -26.86
C ASN A 116 -1.97 -36.75 -28.03
N GLU A 117 -1.16 -35.71 -28.28
CA GLU A 117 -0.31 -35.72 -29.51
C GLU A 117 1.12 -35.13 -29.42
N ILE A 118 1.53 -34.43 -28.34
CA ILE A 118 2.87 -33.81 -28.31
C ILE A 118 3.89 -34.73 -27.64
N LEU A 119 4.75 -35.37 -28.45
CA LEU A 119 5.81 -36.29 -28.01
C LEU A 119 7.17 -35.58 -27.78
N GLY A 120 7.40 -34.43 -28.42
CA GLY A 120 8.65 -33.69 -28.32
C GLY A 120 8.71 -32.45 -29.22
N GLY A 121 9.89 -31.84 -29.30
CA GLY A 121 10.10 -30.66 -30.12
C GLY A 121 11.55 -30.16 -30.10
N LYS A 122 11.74 -28.94 -30.60
CA LYS A 122 13.03 -28.26 -30.71
C LYS A 122 12.97 -26.91 -29.97
N ILE A 123 14.02 -26.57 -29.25
CA ILE A 123 14.24 -25.28 -28.60
C ILE A 123 15.39 -24.59 -29.32
N GLU A 124 15.19 -23.32 -29.66
CA GLU A 124 16.21 -22.47 -30.28
C GLU A 124 16.41 -21.22 -29.42
N CYS A 125 17.67 -20.91 -29.11
CA CYS A 125 18.01 -19.74 -28.31
C CYS A 125 19.40 -19.19 -28.65
N ASN A 126 19.67 -17.94 -28.29
CA ASN A 126 20.99 -17.30 -28.48
C ASN A 126 21.91 -17.38 -27.25
N PHE A 127 21.50 -18.12 -26.21
CA PHE A 127 22.25 -18.35 -24.99
C PHE A 127 22.35 -19.85 -24.64
N ASN A 128 23.31 -20.22 -23.80
CA ASN A 128 23.54 -21.61 -23.40
C ASN A 128 22.49 -22.08 -22.37
N LEU A 129 21.30 -22.46 -22.83
CA LEU A 129 20.20 -22.93 -21.97
C LEU A 129 20.61 -24.05 -21.01
N ARG A 130 21.39 -25.05 -21.48
CA ARG A 130 21.87 -26.15 -20.64
C ARG A 130 22.62 -25.64 -19.42
N TYR A 131 23.50 -24.66 -19.60
CA TYR A 131 24.28 -24.09 -18.53
C TYR A 131 23.38 -23.41 -17.49
N PHE A 132 22.45 -22.56 -17.94
CA PHE A 132 21.52 -21.86 -17.05
C PHE A 132 20.59 -22.80 -16.29
N LEU A 133 20.07 -23.85 -16.93
CA LEU A 133 19.22 -24.85 -16.26
C LEU A 133 19.99 -25.62 -15.18
N LYS A 134 21.28 -25.92 -15.40
CA LYS A 134 22.11 -26.56 -14.38
C LYS A 134 22.33 -25.68 -13.15
N ILE A 135 22.73 -24.43 -13.36
CA ILE A 135 23.04 -23.52 -12.25
C ILE A 135 21.78 -23.08 -11.47
N THR A 136 20.61 -23.03 -12.13
CA THR A 136 19.34 -22.65 -11.51
C THR A 136 18.57 -23.82 -10.86
N LYS A 137 19.06 -25.05 -11.05
CA LYS A 137 18.49 -26.25 -10.42
C LYS A 137 18.67 -26.23 -8.90
N ASP A 138 19.87 -25.89 -8.44
CA ASP A 138 20.27 -25.87 -7.03
C ASP A 138 21.24 -24.70 -6.75
N VAL A 139 21.18 -24.09 -5.57
CA VAL A 139 22.13 -23.08 -5.09
C VAL A 139 23.56 -23.63 -5.06
N THR A 140 23.76 -24.92 -4.79
CA THR A 140 25.09 -25.55 -4.79
C THR A 140 25.71 -25.61 -6.19
N ALA A 141 24.92 -25.47 -7.25
CA ALA A 141 25.39 -25.52 -8.63
C ALA A 141 25.96 -24.18 -9.12
N ILE A 142 25.77 -23.09 -8.38
CA ILE A 142 26.35 -21.78 -8.70
C ILE A 142 27.88 -21.87 -8.61
N PRO A 143 28.65 -21.38 -9.59
CA PRO A 143 30.12 -21.35 -9.51
C PRO A 143 30.64 -20.53 -8.33
N ASP A 144 31.80 -20.90 -7.77
CA ASP A 144 32.40 -20.20 -6.62
C ASP A 144 32.94 -18.80 -6.93
N LYS A 145 33.20 -18.51 -8.21
CA LYS A 145 33.69 -17.22 -8.68
C LYS A 145 32.75 -16.73 -9.77
N ILE A 146 32.01 -15.68 -9.47
CA ILE A 146 31.06 -15.03 -10.39
C ILE A 146 31.19 -13.51 -10.25
N ASP A 147 30.87 -12.78 -11.31
CA ASP A 147 30.89 -11.32 -11.36
C ASP A 147 29.49 -10.73 -11.64
N PHE A 148 29.38 -9.41 -11.80
CA PHE A 148 28.10 -8.76 -12.09
C PHE A 148 27.60 -9.01 -13.52
N GLU A 149 28.49 -9.38 -14.45
CA GLU A 149 28.09 -9.80 -15.80
C GLU A 149 27.35 -11.13 -15.75
N PHE A 150 27.86 -12.06 -14.95
CA PHE A 150 27.20 -13.33 -14.65
C PHE A 150 25.79 -13.12 -14.05
N VAL A 151 25.69 -12.23 -13.05
CA VAL A 151 24.41 -11.90 -12.40
C VAL A 151 23.44 -11.27 -13.39
N LYS A 152 23.89 -10.30 -14.20
CA LYS A 152 23.11 -9.69 -15.30
C LYS A 152 22.55 -10.77 -16.23
N GLY A 153 23.40 -11.70 -16.66
CA GLY A 153 23.04 -12.79 -17.55
C GLY A 153 21.97 -13.72 -16.98
N ILE A 154 22.09 -14.12 -15.72
CA ILE A 154 21.07 -14.92 -15.03
C ILE A 154 19.72 -14.21 -15.01
N ILE A 155 19.70 -12.93 -14.61
CA ILE A 155 18.44 -12.17 -14.49
C ILE A 155 17.76 -12.04 -15.86
N MET A 156 18.54 -11.83 -16.92
CA MET A 156 18.03 -11.75 -18.29
C MET A 156 17.45 -13.10 -18.77
N VAL A 157 18.10 -14.22 -18.46
CA VAL A 157 17.58 -15.56 -18.78
C VAL A 157 16.33 -15.87 -17.95
N MET A 158 16.29 -15.50 -16.67
CA MET A 158 15.09 -15.64 -15.85
C MET A 158 13.92 -14.86 -16.41
N LYS A 159 14.17 -13.65 -16.92
CA LYS A 159 13.14 -12.84 -17.57
C LYS A 159 12.61 -13.52 -18.84
N ILE A 160 13.49 -13.94 -19.76
CA ILE A 160 13.03 -14.47 -21.06
C ILE A 160 12.30 -15.80 -20.93
N LEU A 161 12.75 -16.64 -19.99
CA LEU A 161 12.10 -17.92 -19.69
C LEU A 161 10.88 -17.78 -18.77
N LYS A 162 10.52 -16.55 -18.39
CA LYS A 162 9.43 -16.24 -17.46
C LYS A 162 9.53 -17.06 -16.18
N ALA A 163 10.59 -16.83 -15.41
CA ALA A 163 10.79 -17.52 -14.15
C ALA A 163 9.54 -17.37 -13.24
N VAL A 164 9.13 -18.45 -12.59
CA VAL A 164 7.97 -18.47 -11.69
C VAL A 164 8.42 -18.01 -10.30
N GLU A 165 7.84 -16.91 -9.82
CA GLU A 165 8.21 -16.32 -8.54
C GLU A 165 7.81 -17.24 -7.36
N ASN A 166 8.80 -17.61 -6.55
CA ASN A 166 8.60 -18.43 -5.35
C ASN A 166 9.55 -17.98 -4.21
N LYS A 167 9.41 -18.56 -3.01
CA LYS A 167 10.27 -18.21 -1.86
C LYS A 167 11.76 -18.50 -2.10
N SER A 168 12.08 -19.40 -3.02
CA SER A 168 13.42 -19.87 -3.30
C SER A 168 14.24 -18.88 -4.13
N TRP A 169 13.60 -17.90 -4.81
CA TRP A 169 14.27 -16.82 -5.52
C TRP A 169 15.20 -16.01 -4.62
N ASN A 170 14.72 -15.63 -3.43
CA ASN A 170 15.50 -14.82 -2.50
C ASN A 170 16.75 -15.58 -2.03
N LEU A 171 16.63 -16.88 -1.79
CA LEU A 171 17.77 -17.73 -1.42
C LEU A 171 18.79 -17.84 -2.57
N TYR A 172 18.30 -17.99 -3.80
CA TYR A 172 19.16 -18.07 -4.98
C TYR A 172 19.91 -16.76 -5.25
N PHE A 173 19.22 -15.62 -5.25
CA PHE A 173 19.85 -14.30 -5.38
C PHE A 173 20.80 -13.99 -4.23
N GLN A 174 20.47 -14.40 -2.99
CA GLN A 174 21.34 -14.22 -1.84
C GLN A 174 22.67 -14.97 -2.05
N ALA A 175 22.60 -16.21 -2.54
CA ALA A 175 23.78 -16.98 -2.87
C ALA A 175 24.62 -16.35 -4.00
N LEU A 176 23.97 -15.79 -5.02
CA LEU A 176 24.66 -15.03 -6.07
C LEU A 176 25.41 -13.83 -5.48
N PHE A 177 24.75 -12.96 -4.73
CA PHE A 177 25.41 -11.81 -4.11
C PHE A 177 26.56 -12.21 -3.19
N PHE A 178 26.37 -13.24 -2.36
CA PHE A 178 27.42 -13.74 -1.48
C PHE A 178 28.66 -14.22 -2.23
N LYS A 179 28.48 -14.98 -3.33
CA LYS A 179 29.61 -15.48 -4.15
C LYS A 179 30.26 -14.36 -4.96
N THR A 180 29.48 -13.42 -5.48
CA THR A 180 30.01 -12.24 -6.17
C THR A 180 30.85 -11.38 -5.22
N TYR A 181 30.37 -11.11 -4.01
CA TYR A 181 31.09 -10.29 -3.04
C TYR A 181 32.43 -10.93 -2.61
N ARG A 182 32.41 -12.23 -2.30
CA ARG A 182 33.62 -13.00 -1.94
C ARG A 182 34.68 -13.02 -3.04
N PHE A 183 34.27 -12.92 -4.31
CA PHE A 183 35.19 -12.80 -5.44
C PHE A 183 35.90 -11.44 -5.46
N TYR A 184 35.17 -10.36 -5.16
CA TYR A 184 35.68 -8.99 -5.22
C TYR A 184 36.47 -8.54 -3.99
N GLU A 185 36.27 -9.13 -2.81
CA GLU A 185 37.13 -8.90 -1.62
C GLU A 185 38.64 -9.14 -1.89
N LYS A 186 38.98 -9.85 -2.98
CA LYS A 186 40.37 -10.14 -3.39
C LYS A 186 40.94 -9.20 -4.45
N SER A 187 40.13 -8.27 -4.98
CA SER A 187 40.51 -7.30 -6.01
C SER A 187 40.52 -5.88 -5.44
N SER A 188 41.17 -4.93 -6.12
CA SER A 188 41.19 -3.52 -5.68
C SER A 188 39.77 -2.93 -5.60
N ILE A 189 39.44 -2.28 -4.49
CA ILE A 189 38.10 -1.80 -4.11
C ILE A 189 37.43 -0.98 -5.25
N GLY A 190 38.17 -0.10 -5.92
CA GLY A 190 37.64 0.78 -6.97
C GLY A 190 37.25 0.10 -8.30
N GLU A 191 37.75 -1.11 -8.60
CA GLU A 191 37.35 -1.82 -9.83
C GLU A 191 35.95 -2.44 -9.72
N SER A 192 35.51 -2.75 -8.50
CA SER A 192 34.26 -3.48 -8.27
C SER A 192 33.01 -2.58 -8.38
N GLU A 193 33.09 -1.35 -7.87
CA GLU A 193 32.08 -0.29 -8.02
C GLU A 193 31.83 0.05 -9.49
N TYR A 194 32.92 0.27 -10.26
CA TYR A 194 32.83 0.53 -11.69
C TYR A 194 32.16 -0.63 -12.46
N LYS A 195 32.47 -1.88 -12.10
CA LYS A 195 31.86 -3.06 -12.73
C LYS A 195 30.37 -3.19 -12.41
N PHE A 196 29.94 -2.88 -11.18
CA PHE A 196 28.51 -2.90 -10.82
C PHE A 196 27.70 -1.93 -11.69
N HIS A 197 28.11 -0.65 -11.75
CA HIS A 197 27.44 0.35 -12.58
C HIS A 197 27.53 0.05 -14.09
N LYS A 198 28.66 -0.50 -14.54
CA LYS A 198 28.86 -0.85 -15.96
C LYS A 198 27.90 -1.94 -16.42
N HIS A 199 27.79 -3.03 -15.66
CA HIS A 199 27.01 -4.20 -16.07
C HIS A 199 25.50 -4.09 -15.71
N LEU A 200 25.18 -3.52 -14.55
CA LEU A 200 23.81 -3.30 -14.07
C LEU A 200 23.43 -1.83 -14.23
N ASN A 201 23.47 -1.36 -15.48
CA ASN A 201 23.19 0.03 -15.85
C ASN A 201 21.69 0.30 -16.03
N GLN A 202 21.32 1.56 -16.33
CA GLN A 202 19.93 1.96 -16.53
C GLN A 202 19.20 1.18 -17.64
N ASN A 203 19.90 0.77 -18.71
CA ASN A 203 19.28 -0.01 -19.78
C ASN A 203 18.91 -1.41 -19.29
N PHE A 204 19.76 -2.03 -18.46
CA PHE A 204 19.44 -3.28 -17.79
C PHE A 204 18.20 -3.13 -16.90
N TRP A 205 18.17 -2.14 -16.01
CA TRP A 205 17.08 -2.02 -15.05
C TRP A 205 15.74 -1.63 -15.66
N ARG A 206 15.71 -0.92 -16.79
CA ARG A 206 14.49 -0.68 -17.58
C ARG A 206 13.85 -1.97 -18.07
N GLN A 207 14.65 -3.01 -18.26
CA GLN A 207 14.19 -4.30 -18.74
C GLN A 207 13.72 -5.24 -17.62
N VAL A 208 14.01 -4.94 -16.35
CA VAL A 208 13.72 -5.82 -15.21
C VAL A 208 12.44 -5.39 -14.51
N GLY A 209 11.56 -6.35 -14.18
CA GLY A 209 10.31 -6.10 -13.46
C GLY A 209 10.52 -5.66 -12.02
N PHE A 210 9.53 -4.95 -11.45
CA PHE A 210 9.60 -4.43 -10.07
C PHE A 210 9.79 -5.52 -9.02
N ASP A 211 9.10 -6.65 -9.13
CA ASP A 211 9.21 -7.75 -8.15
C ASP A 211 10.61 -8.37 -8.14
N THR A 212 11.25 -8.51 -9.30
CA THR A 212 12.67 -8.93 -9.39
C THR A 212 13.60 -7.93 -8.71
N LYS A 213 13.41 -6.62 -8.95
CA LYS A 213 14.20 -5.56 -8.28
C LYS A 213 14.06 -5.64 -6.76
N LYS A 214 12.83 -5.78 -6.27
CA LYS A 214 12.51 -5.96 -4.85
C LYS A 214 13.15 -7.22 -4.24
N ASN A 215 13.13 -8.34 -4.95
CA ASN A 215 13.74 -9.59 -4.51
C ASN A 215 15.28 -9.49 -4.50
N LEU A 216 15.88 -8.77 -5.46
CA LEU A 216 17.32 -8.47 -5.44
C LEU A 216 17.71 -7.61 -4.24
N THR A 217 16.94 -6.56 -3.92
CA THR A 217 17.14 -5.76 -2.70
C THR A 217 17.02 -6.62 -1.45
N SER A 218 16.01 -7.49 -1.39
CA SER A 218 15.81 -8.40 -0.25
C SER A 218 16.97 -9.38 -0.09
N ALA A 219 17.45 -9.93 -1.21
CA ALA A 219 18.58 -10.86 -1.25
C ALA A 219 19.90 -10.21 -0.81
N LEU A 220 20.16 -8.97 -1.25
CA LEU A 220 21.31 -8.20 -0.80
C LEU A 220 21.24 -7.99 0.73
N LEU A 221 20.12 -7.53 1.26
CA LEU A 221 19.93 -7.33 2.70
C LEU A 221 20.11 -8.64 3.50
N ASN A 222 19.56 -9.75 2.99
CA ASN A 222 19.75 -11.07 3.61
C ASN A 222 21.21 -11.53 3.58
N SER A 223 21.95 -11.25 2.51
CA SER A 223 23.38 -11.57 2.42
C SER A 223 24.22 -10.80 3.45
N LEU A 224 23.73 -9.63 3.85
CA LEU A 224 24.31 -8.76 4.87
C LEU A 224 23.75 -9.02 6.27
N MET A 225 22.90 -10.04 6.43
CA MET A 225 22.20 -10.39 7.68
C MET A 225 21.36 -9.24 8.26
N ILE A 226 20.78 -8.40 7.41
CA ILE A 226 19.90 -7.31 7.79
C ILE A 226 18.44 -7.77 7.71
N GLU A 227 17.81 -7.89 8.88
CA GLU A 227 16.39 -8.19 9.01
C GLU A 227 15.54 -7.07 8.42
N HIS A 228 14.56 -7.42 7.59
CA HIS A 228 13.77 -6.43 6.87
C HIS A 228 12.38 -6.93 6.48
N ILE A 229 11.47 -5.98 6.23
CA ILE A 229 10.13 -6.24 5.68
C ILE A 229 9.74 -5.15 4.67
N PHE A 230 8.90 -5.51 3.71
CA PHE A 230 8.24 -4.54 2.83
C PHE A 230 6.80 -4.29 3.31
N PHE A 231 6.44 -3.03 3.57
CA PHE A 231 5.10 -2.63 3.97
C PHE A 231 4.58 -1.49 3.08
N GLU A 232 3.54 -1.77 2.29
CA GLU A 232 2.93 -0.81 1.35
C GLU A 232 3.95 -0.16 0.38
N GLY A 233 4.98 -0.92 0.00
CA GLY A 233 6.07 -0.47 -0.87
C GLY A 233 7.20 0.29 -0.17
N ASN A 234 7.13 0.47 1.15
CA ASN A 234 8.24 0.99 1.97
C ASN A 234 9.11 -0.17 2.45
N LEU A 235 10.42 0.06 2.55
CA LEU A 235 11.39 -0.88 3.10
C LEU A 235 11.66 -0.54 4.56
N ILE A 236 11.52 -1.52 5.43
CA ILE A 236 11.70 -1.35 6.87
C ILE A 236 12.79 -2.30 7.34
N LEU A 237 13.88 -1.75 7.87
CA LEU A 237 14.99 -2.49 8.43
C LEU A 237 14.80 -2.63 9.94
N LEU A 238 14.94 -3.84 10.45
CA LEU A 238 14.59 -4.27 11.80
C LEU A 238 15.82 -4.84 12.52
N GLU A 239 15.77 -4.84 13.85
CA GLU A 239 16.78 -5.51 14.67
C GLU A 239 16.56 -7.03 14.72
N SER A 240 15.31 -7.46 14.65
CA SER A 240 14.90 -8.86 14.61
C SER A 240 13.54 -9.01 13.95
N SER A 241 13.20 -10.23 13.52
CA SER A 241 11.90 -10.56 12.91
C SER A 241 10.68 -10.31 13.83
N GLN A 242 10.90 -10.18 15.14
CA GLN A 242 9.85 -9.90 16.13
C GLN A 242 9.74 -8.40 16.48
N ALA A 243 10.62 -7.55 15.95
CA ALA A 243 10.66 -6.15 16.30
C ALA A 243 9.42 -5.40 15.76
N THR A 244 8.74 -4.67 16.63
CA THR A 244 7.68 -3.75 16.24
C THR A 244 8.25 -2.45 15.69
N TYR A 245 7.52 -1.80 14.79
CA TYR A 245 7.89 -0.51 14.21
C TYR A 245 6.70 0.46 14.21
N ASP A 246 6.98 1.75 14.31
CA ASP A 246 5.95 2.79 14.35
C ASP A 246 5.48 3.17 12.94
N LYS A 247 4.31 2.63 12.55
CA LYS A 247 3.66 2.95 11.27
C LYS A 247 3.29 4.42 11.12
N SER A 248 3.17 5.18 12.22
CA SER A 248 2.83 6.60 12.16
C SER A 248 3.91 7.45 11.50
N LEU A 249 5.15 6.96 11.44
CA LEU A 249 6.28 7.62 10.80
C LEU A 249 6.14 7.68 9.27
N LEU A 250 5.34 6.78 8.67
CA LEU A 250 5.08 6.75 7.23
C LEU A 250 4.02 7.82 6.87
N ASP A 251 4.45 9.03 6.55
CA ASP A 251 3.56 10.13 6.17
C ASP A 251 3.05 9.95 4.71
N LYS A 252 1.75 9.69 4.57
CA LYS A 252 1.07 9.54 3.27
C LYS A 252 1.08 10.80 2.40
N HIS A 253 1.43 11.96 2.95
CA HIS A 253 1.49 13.23 2.23
C HIS A 253 2.86 13.51 1.63
N ILE A 254 3.89 12.73 2.00
CA ILE A 254 5.20 12.78 1.36
C ILE A 254 5.18 11.80 0.17
N PRO A 255 5.47 12.24 -1.06
CA PRO A 255 5.25 11.45 -2.28
C PRO A 255 6.33 10.38 -2.54
N TYR A 256 7.10 10.00 -1.52
CA TYR A 256 8.27 9.13 -1.65
C TYR A 256 8.09 7.84 -0.85
N LYS A 257 8.58 6.72 -1.39
CA LYS A 257 8.70 5.48 -0.61
C LYS A 257 9.88 5.61 0.35
N ASN A 258 9.71 4.98 1.51
CA ASN A 258 10.58 5.18 2.65
C ASN A 258 11.51 3.98 2.87
N LEU A 259 12.77 4.26 3.19
CA LEU A 259 13.66 3.40 3.95
C LEU A 259 13.51 3.76 5.43
N LEU A 260 12.94 2.87 6.24
CA LEU A 260 12.80 3.07 7.68
C LEU A 260 13.84 2.24 8.43
N LEU A 261 14.78 2.92 9.08
CA LEU A 261 15.70 2.30 10.04
C LEU A 261 15.03 2.32 11.40
N ASN A 262 14.56 1.17 11.90
CA ASN A 262 13.62 1.15 13.02
C ASN A 262 14.19 1.67 14.35
N ASN A 263 15.50 1.56 14.56
CA ASN A 263 16.18 2.06 15.75
C ASN A 263 17.67 2.35 15.50
N HIS A 264 18.33 2.93 16.50
CA HIS A 264 19.76 3.24 16.46
C HIS A 264 20.69 2.03 16.23
N LYS A 265 20.34 0.81 16.67
CA LYS A 265 21.16 -0.38 16.43
C LYS A 265 21.13 -0.81 14.97
N VAL A 266 19.95 -0.71 14.34
CA VAL A 266 19.80 -0.92 12.90
C VAL A 266 20.64 0.10 12.15
N LEU A 267 20.60 1.38 12.55
CA LEU A 267 21.47 2.41 11.98
C LEU A 267 22.95 2.04 12.08
N TYR A 268 23.48 1.65 13.26
CA TYR A 268 24.88 1.22 13.36
C TYR A 268 25.23 0.02 12.48
N THR A 269 24.30 -0.93 12.36
CA THR A 269 24.49 -2.12 11.50
C THR A 269 24.62 -1.71 10.04
N VAL A 270 23.70 -0.85 9.58
CA VAL A 270 23.71 -0.32 8.22
C VAL A 270 24.98 0.51 7.97
N GLU A 271 25.34 1.43 8.87
CA GLU A 271 26.54 2.26 8.74
C GLU A 271 27.83 1.43 8.68
N ASN A 272 27.91 0.34 9.45
CA ASN A 272 29.06 -0.56 9.39
C ASN A 272 29.19 -1.27 8.05
N VAL A 273 28.07 -1.60 7.42
CA VAL A 273 28.03 -2.27 6.13
C VAL A 273 28.30 -1.28 4.98
N LEU A 274 27.74 -0.07 5.06
CA LEU A 274 27.93 0.99 4.07
C LEU A 274 29.34 1.61 4.06
N LYS A 275 30.21 1.23 5.01
CA LYS A 275 31.66 1.53 4.94
C LYS A 275 32.28 0.99 3.65
N ASP A 276 31.77 -0.13 3.15
CA ASP A 276 32.18 -0.66 1.86
C ASP A 276 31.51 0.14 0.73
N ARG A 277 32.33 0.78 -0.11
CA ARG A 277 31.84 1.63 -1.21
C ARG A 277 31.04 0.85 -2.25
N THR A 278 31.37 -0.42 -2.47
CA THR A 278 30.66 -1.26 -3.41
C THR A 278 29.27 -1.56 -2.89
N ILE A 279 29.12 -1.84 -1.59
CA ILE A 279 27.80 -2.00 -0.98
C ILE A 279 27.00 -0.69 -1.00
N LEU A 280 27.65 0.45 -0.73
CA LEU A 280 27.01 1.76 -0.83
C LEU A 280 26.45 2.01 -2.23
N SER A 281 27.25 1.79 -3.29
CA SER A 281 26.81 1.94 -4.69
C SER A 281 25.65 1.01 -5.06
N MET A 282 25.64 -0.22 -4.52
CA MET A 282 24.52 -1.14 -4.70
C MET A 282 23.24 -0.64 -4.05
N PHE A 283 23.33 -0.10 -2.84
CA PHE A 283 22.19 0.48 -2.14
C PHE A 283 21.63 1.67 -2.91
N GLU A 284 22.50 2.57 -3.39
CA GLU A 284 22.10 3.72 -4.22
C GLU A 284 21.28 3.29 -5.44
N VAL A 285 21.85 2.41 -6.28
CA VAL A 285 21.17 1.94 -7.50
C VAL A 285 19.90 1.17 -7.19
N LEU A 286 19.93 0.25 -6.23
CA LEU A 286 18.76 -0.57 -5.92
C LEU A 286 17.62 0.27 -5.36
N PHE A 287 17.92 1.21 -4.46
CA PHE A 287 16.91 2.11 -3.89
C PHE A 287 16.30 3.03 -4.93
N ASP A 288 17.10 3.57 -5.85
CA ASP A 288 16.61 4.31 -7.01
C ASP A 288 15.64 3.47 -7.85
N GLU A 289 16.02 2.23 -8.15
CA GLU A 289 15.25 1.33 -9.02
C GLU A 289 13.93 0.84 -8.39
N ILE A 290 13.82 0.84 -7.06
CA ILE A 290 12.56 0.59 -6.33
C ILE A 290 11.90 1.86 -5.79
N ASN A 291 12.37 3.04 -6.23
CA ASN A 291 11.82 4.37 -5.93
C ASN A 291 11.78 4.71 -4.42
N ILE A 292 12.78 4.27 -3.67
CA ILE A 292 13.00 4.66 -2.27
C ILE A 292 13.81 5.95 -2.24
N ASN A 293 13.10 7.06 -2.03
CA ASN A 293 13.67 8.42 -2.04
C ASN A 293 13.41 9.16 -0.72
N SER A 294 13.02 8.45 0.34
CA SER A 294 12.88 9.01 1.68
C SER A 294 13.58 8.14 2.71
N LEU A 295 14.33 8.76 3.61
CA LEU A 295 14.99 8.11 4.74
C LEU A 295 14.26 8.45 6.04
N ILE A 296 13.91 7.43 6.82
CA ILE A 296 13.32 7.58 8.14
C ILE A 296 14.23 6.93 9.19
N LEU A 297 14.64 7.73 10.17
CA LEU A 297 15.31 7.26 11.37
C LEU A 297 14.31 7.13 12.52
N GLY A 298 13.99 5.89 12.84
CA GLY A 298 13.13 5.47 13.93
C GLY A 298 13.86 5.47 15.27
N ASN A 299 13.16 5.88 16.33
CA ASN A 299 13.51 5.61 17.73
C ASN A 299 15.00 5.86 18.11
N CYS A 300 15.46 7.09 17.96
CA CYS A 300 16.84 7.49 18.26
C CYS A 300 17.14 7.78 19.75
N HIS A 301 16.29 7.35 20.70
CA HIS A 301 16.38 7.76 22.11
C HIS A 301 17.70 7.41 22.82
N ASN A 302 18.34 6.31 22.42
CA ASN A 302 19.59 5.81 22.99
C ASN A 302 20.75 5.87 22.00
N PHE A 303 20.59 6.59 20.88
CA PHE A 303 21.69 6.85 19.99
C PHE A 303 22.80 7.57 20.77
N LYS A 304 24.06 7.19 20.56
CA LYS A 304 25.23 7.85 21.14
C LYS A 304 26.24 8.04 20.01
N ILE A 305 26.63 9.27 19.73
CA ILE A 305 27.81 9.48 18.90
C ILE A 305 28.99 9.09 19.79
N LEU A 306 29.51 7.87 19.59
CA LEU A 306 30.61 7.32 20.40
C LEU A 306 31.96 7.92 20.01
N ASP A 307 32.02 8.55 18.84
CA ASP A 307 33.22 9.13 18.24
C ASP A 307 32.84 10.37 17.41
N ASP A 308 33.60 11.46 17.57
CA ASP A 308 33.47 12.67 16.75
C ASP A 308 33.70 12.38 15.26
N ASP A 309 34.33 11.26 14.91
CA ASP A 309 34.54 10.81 13.53
C ASP A 309 33.52 9.80 13.01
N PHE A 310 32.44 9.47 13.76
CA PHE A 310 31.42 8.53 13.26
C PHE A 310 30.84 9.00 11.91
N PRO A 311 31.05 8.25 10.81
CA PRO A 311 30.56 8.60 9.48
C PRO A 311 29.09 8.21 9.31
N PHE A 312 28.37 8.99 8.50
CA PHE A 312 26.95 8.80 8.20
C PHE A 312 26.76 8.45 6.72
N TYR A 313 27.24 7.28 6.30
CA TYR A 313 27.20 6.83 4.90
C TYR A 313 25.78 6.70 4.36
N VAL A 314 24.79 6.36 5.19
CA VAL A 314 23.39 6.28 4.69
C VAL A 314 22.90 7.62 4.16
N PHE A 315 23.39 8.73 4.70
CA PHE A 315 23.03 10.07 4.25
C PHE A 315 23.80 10.52 3.00
N ALA A 316 24.85 9.78 2.60
CA ALA A 316 25.60 10.03 1.37
C ALA A 316 24.88 9.49 0.13
N ILE A 317 23.81 8.71 0.31
CA ILE A 317 22.96 8.21 -0.77
C ILE A 317 22.19 9.41 -1.37
N ASN A 318 22.57 9.81 -2.58
CA ASN A 318 22.12 11.05 -3.22
C ASN A 318 20.65 11.02 -3.67
N SER A 319 20.02 9.84 -3.70
CA SER A 319 18.64 9.67 -4.16
C SER A 319 17.58 10.14 -3.16
N PHE A 320 17.96 10.32 -1.89
CA PHE A 320 17.03 10.76 -0.87
C PHE A 320 16.62 12.22 -1.09
N LYS A 321 15.31 12.43 -1.21
CA LYS A 321 14.64 13.74 -1.30
C LYS A 321 13.88 14.11 -0.03
N SER A 322 13.83 13.19 0.94
CA SER A 322 13.10 13.38 2.18
C SER A 322 13.81 12.72 3.35
N ILE A 323 13.80 13.41 4.49
CA ILE A 323 14.40 12.93 5.74
C ILE A 323 13.38 13.05 6.87
N THR A 324 13.20 11.96 7.63
CA THR A 324 12.42 11.95 8.87
C THR A 324 13.30 11.50 10.03
N ILE A 325 13.32 12.27 11.11
CA ILE A 325 14.04 11.94 12.34
C ILE A 325 13.04 11.89 13.49
N SER A 326 13.03 10.78 14.23
CA SER A 326 12.14 10.59 15.36
C SER A 326 12.86 10.28 16.67
N ASN A 327 12.34 10.80 17.77
CA ASN A 327 12.72 10.43 19.14
C ASN A 327 14.21 10.71 19.48
N LEU A 328 14.77 11.83 19.00
CA LEU A 328 16.17 12.23 19.27
C LEU A 328 16.28 13.07 20.55
N LYS A 329 17.18 12.70 21.50
CA LYS A 329 17.36 13.39 22.79
C LYS A 329 18.34 14.59 22.74
N LYS A 330 18.18 15.51 23.70
CA LYS A 330 18.84 16.83 23.88
C LYS A 330 20.35 16.89 23.58
N CYS A 331 21.14 15.95 24.09
CA CYS A 331 22.60 16.09 24.11
C CYS A 331 23.29 15.78 22.77
N LEU A 332 22.56 15.32 21.76
CA LEU A 332 23.13 14.83 20.50
C LEU A 332 22.54 15.51 19.25
N SER A 333 21.51 16.34 19.39
CA SER A 333 20.78 16.89 18.24
C SER A 333 21.67 17.80 17.39
N SER A 334 22.43 18.72 17.97
CA SER A 334 23.23 19.69 17.21
C SER A 334 24.38 19.02 16.44
N LEU A 335 25.16 18.15 17.08
CA LEU A 335 26.26 17.40 16.44
C LEU A 335 25.74 16.46 15.35
N PHE A 336 24.67 15.72 15.64
CA PHE A 336 24.04 14.81 14.68
C PHE A 336 23.50 15.57 13.46
N LEU A 337 22.78 16.67 13.67
CA LEU A 337 22.20 17.47 12.60
C LEU A 337 23.26 18.22 11.79
N ASN A 338 24.32 18.72 12.44
CA ASN A 338 25.47 19.30 11.75
C ASN A 338 26.19 18.28 10.86
N LYS A 339 26.33 17.03 11.32
CA LYS A 339 26.92 15.96 10.51
C LYS A 339 26.03 15.56 9.35
N ILE A 340 24.71 15.42 9.57
CA ILE A 340 23.75 15.17 8.48
C ILE A 340 23.93 16.23 7.40
N LYS A 341 24.02 17.51 7.77
CA LYS A 341 24.22 18.59 6.83
C LYS A 341 25.46 18.41 5.94
N LEU A 342 26.60 17.99 6.52
CA LEU A 342 27.85 17.83 5.77
C LEU A 342 27.76 16.73 4.70
N VAL A 343 26.89 15.74 4.92
CA VAL A 343 26.85 14.51 4.12
C VAL A 343 25.64 14.46 3.19
N THR A 344 24.55 15.17 3.50
CA THR A 344 23.37 15.24 2.63
C THR A 344 23.53 16.24 1.49
N GLU A 345 23.08 15.87 0.30
CA GLU A 345 22.90 16.82 -0.80
C GLU A 345 21.90 17.93 -0.48
N LYS A 346 22.02 19.07 -1.17
CA LYS A 346 21.10 20.22 -1.02
C LYS A 346 19.72 20.02 -1.65
N ASN A 347 19.43 18.83 -2.17
CA ASN A 347 18.21 18.49 -2.92
C ASN A 347 17.05 17.99 -2.05
N ILE A 348 17.20 18.00 -0.71
CA ILE A 348 16.13 17.59 0.22
C ILE A 348 14.92 18.51 0.07
N GLU A 349 13.78 17.92 -0.29
CA GLU A 349 12.51 18.60 -0.49
C GLU A 349 11.60 18.51 0.76
N PHE A 350 11.70 17.44 1.55
CA PHE A 350 10.84 17.25 2.74
C PHE A 350 11.63 16.91 3.99
N LEU A 351 11.34 17.64 5.08
CA LEU A 351 11.91 17.39 6.39
C LEU A 351 10.82 17.06 7.41
N SER A 352 10.99 15.97 8.17
CA SER A 352 10.13 15.64 9.30
C SER A 352 10.93 15.45 10.58
N LEU A 353 10.56 16.19 11.63
CA LEU A 353 11.12 16.05 12.97
C LEU A 353 10.02 15.69 13.96
N ARG A 354 10.21 14.61 14.71
CA ARG A 354 9.17 14.06 15.62
C ARG A 354 9.71 13.74 16.99
N ASN A 355 9.13 14.31 18.04
CA ASN A 355 9.58 14.20 19.43
C ASN A 355 11.09 14.52 19.56
N VAL A 356 11.51 15.61 18.92
CA VAL A 356 12.91 16.07 18.91
C VAL A 356 13.00 17.35 19.75
N LEU A 357 14.06 17.46 20.53
CA LEU A 357 14.46 18.71 21.18
C LEU A 357 15.63 19.29 20.38
N ILE A 358 15.48 20.49 19.83
CA ILE A 358 16.45 21.13 18.93
C ILE A 358 16.63 22.60 19.33
N SER A 359 17.84 23.17 19.17
CA SER A 359 18.01 24.62 19.39
C SER A 359 17.33 25.42 18.28
N LYS A 360 16.99 26.68 18.55
CA LYS A 360 16.36 27.55 17.52
C LYS A 360 17.32 27.80 16.36
N SER A 361 18.60 28.00 16.66
CA SER A 361 19.65 28.22 15.66
C SER A 361 19.80 27.02 14.72
N ASP A 362 19.79 25.79 15.25
CA ASP A 362 19.94 24.58 14.42
C ASP A 362 18.73 24.40 13.49
N LEU A 363 17.51 24.56 14.04
CA LEU A 363 16.29 24.45 13.23
C LEU A 363 16.24 25.54 12.15
N SER A 364 16.65 26.77 12.49
CA SER A 364 16.73 27.88 11.55
C SER A 364 17.69 27.57 10.41
N PHE A 365 18.89 27.14 10.77
CA PHE A 365 19.95 26.83 9.82
C PHE A 365 19.61 25.67 8.89
N ILE A 366 18.96 24.62 9.40
CA ILE A 366 18.50 23.48 8.60
C ILE A 366 17.48 23.92 7.56
N CYS A 367 16.44 24.64 7.99
CA CYS A 367 15.39 25.11 7.09
C CYS A 367 15.91 26.09 6.02
N ASN A 368 16.95 26.87 6.33
CA ASN A 368 17.59 27.79 5.38
C ASN A 368 18.63 27.10 4.47
N THR A 369 19.09 25.89 4.82
CA THR A 369 20.10 25.16 4.02
C THR A 369 19.48 24.43 2.83
N TYR A 370 18.32 23.81 3.03
CA TYR A 370 17.64 23.00 2.01
C TYR A 370 16.60 23.84 1.26
N ILE A 371 16.22 23.43 0.05
CA ILE A 371 15.09 24.02 -0.71
C ILE A 371 13.84 23.19 -0.42
N LEU A 372 13.24 23.40 0.76
CA LEU A 372 12.13 22.59 1.23
C LEU A 372 10.83 22.92 0.47
N LYS A 373 10.15 21.88 0.01
CA LYS A 373 8.75 21.88 -0.40
C LYS A 373 7.80 21.53 0.74
N GLY A 374 8.28 20.80 1.77
CA GLY A 374 7.43 20.49 2.91
C GLY A 374 8.14 20.29 4.24
N LEU A 375 7.45 20.66 5.31
CA LEU A 375 7.95 20.60 6.68
C LEU A 375 6.94 19.94 7.61
N VAL A 376 7.39 18.93 8.35
CA VAL A 376 6.57 18.22 9.34
C VAL A 376 7.23 18.31 10.72
N LEU A 377 6.62 19.04 11.66
CA LEU A 377 7.11 19.16 13.03
C LEU A 377 6.09 18.59 14.00
N ASN A 378 6.46 17.58 14.79
CA ASN A 378 5.56 16.93 15.73
C ASN A 378 6.21 16.84 17.12
N ASN A 379 5.62 17.50 18.11
CA ASN A 379 6.16 17.64 19.47
C ASN A 379 7.63 18.08 19.46
N VAL A 380 7.99 18.97 18.54
CA VAL A 380 9.32 19.57 18.49
C VAL A 380 9.36 20.67 19.53
N ARG A 381 10.35 20.60 20.42
CA ARG A 381 10.57 21.61 21.47
C ARG A 381 11.88 22.32 21.21
N THR A 382 11.96 23.58 21.64
CA THR A 382 13.22 24.33 21.69
C THR A 382 13.87 24.19 23.07
N SER A 383 15.20 24.22 23.11
CA SER A 383 15.97 24.15 24.37
C SER A 383 16.03 25.48 25.14
N GLU A 384 15.61 26.57 24.52
CA GLU A 384 15.63 27.95 25.02
C GLU A 384 14.24 28.29 25.60
N ASP A 385 14.19 28.97 26.76
CA ASP A 385 12.97 29.31 27.53
C ASP A 385 11.99 30.28 26.82
N PHE A 386 12.19 30.52 25.52
CA PHE A 386 11.29 31.27 24.67
C PHE A 386 10.84 30.36 23.54
N ASP A 387 9.55 30.00 23.54
CA ASP A 387 8.92 29.04 22.63
C ASP A 387 8.84 29.51 21.15
N PHE A 388 9.54 30.58 20.76
CA PHE A 388 9.27 31.30 19.52
C PHE A 388 10.28 31.02 18.42
N ILE A 389 9.80 30.40 17.35
CA ILE A 389 10.36 30.47 16.02
C ILE A 389 10.09 31.88 15.47
N GLU A 390 11.05 32.80 15.60
CA GLU A 390 10.71 34.24 15.55
C GLU A 390 11.24 35.04 14.37
N ASP A 391 12.06 34.48 13.48
CA ASP A 391 12.35 35.13 12.19
C ASP A 391 12.89 34.10 11.21
N TYR A 392 12.05 33.74 10.23
CA TYR A 392 12.47 33.08 9.00
C TYR A 392 12.23 34.06 7.85
N SER A 393 13.00 35.14 7.81
CA SER A 393 12.94 36.11 6.71
C SER A 393 13.20 35.45 5.34
N ASP A 394 13.89 34.30 5.34
CA ASP A 394 14.26 33.52 4.16
C ASP A 394 13.49 32.19 4.06
N LEU A 395 12.24 32.13 4.56
CA LEU A 395 11.37 30.97 4.35
C LEU A 395 11.35 30.64 2.84
N ASN A 396 11.69 29.39 2.51
CA ASN A 396 11.71 28.91 1.14
C ASN A 396 10.41 29.26 0.43
N LYS A 397 10.50 30.10 -0.61
CA LYS A 397 9.37 30.40 -1.51
C LYS A 397 8.80 29.15 -2.20
N THR A 398 9.49 28.01 -2.06
CA THR A 398 9.10 26.69 -2.55
C THR A 398 8.24 25.87 -1.59
N MET A 399 7.98 26.34 -0.37
CA MET A 399 7.22 25.60 0.64
C MET A 399 5.74 25.46 0.25
N GLU A 400 5.29 24.23 0.01
CA GLU A 400 3.92 23.90 -0.41
C GLU A 400 3.12 23.24 0.72
N TYR A 401 3.79 22.51 1.61
CA TYR A 401 3.19 21.62 2.61
C TYR A 401 3.72 21.86 4.03
N ILE A 402 2.81 22.05 4.99
CA ILE A 402 3.17 22.06 6.42
C ILE A 402 2.29 21.09 7.22
N ASN A 403 2.90 20.39 8.16
CA ASN A 403 2.19 19.54 9.12
C ASN A 403 2.79 19.72 10.52
N LEU A 404 2.02 20.34 11.39
CA LEU A 404 2.49 20.82 12.68
C LEU A 404 1.64 20.24 13.79
N LYS A 405 2.29 19.57 14.75
CA LYS A 405 1.61 18.93 15.87
C LYS A 405 2.23 19.36 17.19
N ASN A 406 1.46 20.06 18.02
CA ASN A 406 1.90 20.65 19.29
C ASN A 406 3.20 21.46 19.16
N VAL A 407 3.28 22.29 18.12
CA VAL A 407 4.43 23.18 17.88
C VAL A 407 3.96 24.62 17.96
N GLU A 408 4.81 25.48 18.51
CA GLU A 408 4.54 26.91 18.63
C GLU A 408 5.18 27.66 17.47
N ILE A 409 4.39 28.54 16.84
CA ILE A 409 4.81 29.29 15.67
C ILE A 409 4.38 30.73 15.83
N ASP A 410 5.30 31.66 15.56
CA ASP A 410 4.99 33.08 15.58
C ASP A 410 4.09 33.50 14.38
N TYR A 411 3.29 34.54 14.57
CA TYR A 411 2.38 35.03 13.54
C TYR A 411 3.11 35.58 12.30
N LYS A 412 4.34 36.11 12.46
CA LYS A 412 5.15 36.56 11.33
C LYS A 412 5.47 35.40 10.38
N TRP A 413 5.80 34.23 10.93
CA TRP A 413 6.08 33.05 10.12
C TRP A 413 4.87 32.62 9.30
N TRP A 414 3.69 32.63 9.93
CA TRP A 414 2.43 32.37 9.24
C TRP A 414 2.19 33.34 8.08
N ASN A 415 2.44 34.63 8.29
CA ASN A 415 2.30 35.62 7.23
C ASN A 415 3.22 35.33 6.06
N ILE A 416 4.51 35.05 6.33
CA ILE A 416 5.48 34.74 5.28
C ILE A 416 5.07 33.47 4.51
N TYR A 417 4.67 32.42 5.21
CA TYR A 417 4.23 31.18 4.56
C TYR A 417 2.99 31.42 3.69
N LEU A 418 1.98 32.11 4.20
CA LEU A 418 0.75 32.42 3.46
C LEU A 418 1.00 33.38 2.30
N GLU A 419 2.01 34.25 2.37
CA GLU A 419 2.45 35.10 1.25
C GLU A 419 3.08 34.31 0.08
N THR A 420 3.50 33.06 0.30
CA THR A 420 4.09 32.26 -0.78
C THR A 420 3.01 31.76 -1.76
N PRO A 421 3.21 31.91 -3.08
CA PRO A 421 2.20 31.58 -4.09
C PRO A 421 1.95 30.06 -4.24
N ILE A 422 2.74 29.22 -3.57
CA ILE A 422 2.69 27.75 -3.70
C ILE A 422 2.19 27.08 -2.41
N ALA A 423 1.93 27.85 -1.34
CA ALA A 423 1.39 27.33 -0.09
C ALA A 423 0.00 26.73 -0.30
N SER A 424 -0.07 25.39 -0.40
CA SER A 424 -1.29 24.70 -0.83
C SER A 424 -1.90 23.83 0.26
N LYS A 425 -1.10 23.31 1.22
CA LYS A 425 -1.57 22.36 2.23
C LYS A 425 -1.05 22.64 3.64
N ILE A 426 -2.01 22.81 4.55
CA ILE A 426 -1.78 23.04 5.98
C ILE A 426 -2.47 21.94 6.79
N ILE A 427 -1.71 21.28 7.67
CA ILE A 427 -2.22 20.31 8.65
C ILE A 427 -1.75 20.72 10.04
N LEU A 428 -2.68 20.87 10.98
CA LEU A 428 -2.43 21.28 12.35
C LEU A 428 -3.06 20.28 13.32
N SER A 429 -2.32 19.89 14.36
CA SER A 429 -2.80 19.05 15.46
C SER A 429 -2.40 19.68 16.80
N LEU A 430 -3.38 20.28 17.45
CA LEU A 430 -3.26 21.06 18.67
C LEU A 430 -3.87 20.23 19.80
N ASN A 431 -3.15 19.23 20.29
CA ASN A 431 -3.67 18.24 21.23
C ASN A 431 -3.65 18.72 22.69
N THR A 432 -3.08 19.90 22.95
CA THR A 432 -3.03 20.49 24.30
C THR A 432 -3.73 21.84 24.33
N TYR A 433 -4.31 22.18 25.49
CA TYR A 433 -4.93 23.50 25.72
C TYR A 433 -3.95 24.65 25.48
N PHE A 434 -2.71 24.48 25.92
CA PHE A 434 -1.64 25.44 25.71
C PHE A 434 -1.36 25.67 24.21
N SER A 435 -1.12 24.60 23.45
CA SER A 435 -0.88 24.70 22.00
C SER A 435 -2.05 25.34 21.25
N GLN A 436 -3.29 25.00 21.61
CA GLN A 436 -4.46 25.62 20.99
C GLN A 436 -4.55 27.12 21.31
N LYS A 437 -4.39 27.49 22.59
CA LYS A 437 -4.45 28.89 23.01
C LYS A 437 -3.38 29.73 22.31
N ASN A 438 -2.16 29.21 22.20
CA ASN A 438 -1.05 29.90 21.54
C ASN A 438 -1.29 30.04 20.04
N PHE A 439 -1.74 28.97 19.36
CA PHE A 439 -2.15 29.04 17.97
C PHE A 439 -3.23 30.11 17.76
N ILE A 440 -4.32 30.07 18.53
CA ILE A 440 -5.44 31.03 18.44
C ILE A 440 -4.94 32.47 18.62
N ALA A 441 -4.10 32.73 19.62
CA ALA A 441 -3.54 34.05 19.89
C ALA A 441 -2.71 34.60 18.73
N LYS A 442 -1.91 33.74 18.07
CA LYS A 442 -1.06 34.12 16.92
C LYS A 442 -1.87 34.21 15.63
N PHE A 443 -2.80 33.28 15.40
CA PHE A 443 -3.64 33.19 14.20
C PHE A 443 -4.52 34.43 14.03
N LYS A 444 -4.97 35.05 15.13
CA LYS A 444 -5.70 36.32 15.11
C LYS A 444 -4.92 37.45 14.40
N ASN A 445 -3.59 37.44 14.48
CA ASN A 445 -2.72 38.49 13.97
C ASN A 445 -2.24 38.24 12.53
N ILE A 446 -2.69 37.16 11.88
CA ILE A 446 -2.28 36.84 10.51
C ILE A 446 -2.81 37.88 9.51
N ASN A 447 -1.98 38.29 8.56
CA ASN A 447 -2.36 39.12 7.43
C ASN A 447 -3.16 38.29 6.43
N VAL A 448 -4.29 38.84 6.04
CA VAL A 448 -5.40 38.09 5.49
C VAL A 448 -5.38 38.06 3.95
N LEU A 449 -4.61 38.93 3.33
CA LEU A 449 -4.59 39.16 1.88
C LEU A 449 -4.03 37.99 1.06
N HIS A 450 -3.39 37.00 1.70
CA HIS A 450 -2.61 35.97 1.01
C HIS A 450 -3.11 34.54 1.23
N CYS A 451 -4.27 34.35 1.86
CA CYS A 451 -4.83 33.01 2.10
C CYS A 451 -5.50 32.38 0.85
N GLU A 452 -5.49 33.06 -0.30
CA GLU A 452 -6.23 32.63 -1.50
C GLU A 452 -5.63 31.41 -2.19
N GLU A 453 -4.34 31.11 -2.03
CA GLU A 453 -3.68 29.98 -2.71
C GLU A 453 -3.80 28.65 -1.95
N VAL A 454 -4.26 28.68 -0.70
CA VAL A 454 -4.38 27.47 0.13
C VAL A 454 -5.55 26.60 -0.33
N LEU A 455 -5.25 25.37 -0.74
CA LEU A 455 -6.23 24.40 -1.27
C LEU A 455 -6.69 23.39 -0.22
N TYR A 456 -5.86 23.12 0.81
CA TYR A 456 -6.13 22.12 1.83
C TYR A 456 -5.82 22.65 3.23
N LEU A 457 -6.81 22.58 4.13
CA LEU A 457 -6.67 22.95 5.53
C LEU A 457 -7.26 21.86 6.43
N GLU A 458 -6.45 21.38 7.35
CA GLU A 458 -6.84 20.42 8.39
C GLU A 458 -6.40 20.94 9.76
N ILE A 459 -7.32 21.06 10.71
CA ILE A 459 -7.03 21.50 12.09
C ILE A 459 -7.71 20.57 13.07
N ASP A 460 -6.94 19.94 13.95
CA ASP A 460 -7.41 19.16 15.10
C ASP A 460 -7.17 19.95 16.39
N PHE A 461 -8.24 20.35 17.07
CA PHE A 461 -8.24 21.14 18.30
C PHE A 461 -8.25 20.24 19.55
N CYS A 462 -7.92 20.79 20.72
CA CYS A 462 -7.82 20.04 21.98
C CYS A 462 -9.14 19.92 22.74
N TYR A 463 -10.27 19.86 22.05
CA TYR A 463 -11.61 19.70 22.64
C TYR A 463 -12.07 20.88 23.51
N SER A 464 -11.52 22.07 23.28
CA SER A 464 -11.91 23.32 23.93
C SER A 464 -12.57 24.30 22.95
N GLU A 465 -13.09 25.41 23.48
CA GLU A 465 -13.77 26.44 22.70
C GLU A 465 -12.84 27.11 21.69
N ILE A 466 -13.33 27.26 20.46
CA ILE A 466 -12.75 28.17 19.47
C ILE A 466 -13.55 29.47 19.47
N PHE A 467 -12.87 30.58 19.20
CA PHE A 467 -13.49 31.90 19.19
C PHE A 467 -13.83 32.33 17.76
N ASN A 468 -14.80 33.25 17.63
CA ASN A 468 -15.28 33.77 16.35
C ASN A 468 -14.15 34.25 15.41
N HIS A 469 -13.08 34.83 15.97
CA HIS A 469 -11.96 35.33 15.19
C HIS A 469 -11.20 34.25 14.39
N VAL A 470 -11.27 32.98 14.81
CA VAL A 470 -10.70 31.87 14.01
C VAL A 470 -11.56 31.67 12.76
N CYS A 471 -12.88 31.63 12.92
CA CYS A 471 -13.83 31.47 11.83
C CYS A 471 -13.80 32.68 10.87
N THR A 472 -13.65 33.91 11.38
CA THR A 472 -13.54 35.08 10.50
C THR A 472 -12.27 35.07 9.65
N LYS A 473 -11.17 34.46 10.11
CA LYS A 473 -9.98 34.25 9.27
C LYS A 473 -10.19 33.19 8.19
N LEU A 474 -10.98 32.14 8.47
CA LEU A 474 -11.34 31.13 7.47
C LEU A 474 -12.09 31.73 6.27
N PHE A 475 -12.80 32.84 6.45
CA PHE A 475 -13.50 33.55 5.37
C PHE A 475 -12.59 33.87 4.18
N PHE A 476 -11.29 34.05 4.41
CA PHE A 476 -10.35 34.50 3.39
C PHE A 476 -9.67 33.36 2.60
N PHE A 477 -9.94 32.11 2.96
CA PHE A 477 -9.45 30.92 2.24
C PHE A 477 -10.36 30.60 1.04
N LYS A 478 -10.45 31.51 0.07
CA LYS A 478 -11.44 31.44 -1.01
C LYS A 478 -11.28 30.23 -1.95
N SER A 479 -10.05 29.80 -2.22
CA SER A 479 -9.75 28.68 -3.13
C SER A 479 -9.69 27.31 -2.45
N LEU A 480 -10.05 27.25 -1.16
CA LEU A 480 -9.98 26.02 -0.38
C LEU A 480 -10.86 24.93 -0.99
N GLN A 481 -10.25 23.80 -1.33
CA GLN A 481 -10.93 22.63 -1.88
C GLN A 481 -11.25 21.60 -0.80
N THR A 482 -10.41 21.51 0.24
CA THR A 482 -10.60 20.61 1.38
C THR A 482 -10.50 21.37 2.69
N LEU A 483 -11.57 21.30 3.48
CA LEU A 483 -11.59 21.77 4.87
C LEU A 483 -11.87 20.61 5.82
N LYS A 484 -11.04 20.49 6.86
CA LYS A 484 -11.21 19.54 7.95
C LYS A 484 -11.01 20.23 9.28
N LEU A 485 -12.03 20.22 10.12
CA LEU A 485 -11.98 20.78 11.47
C LEU A 485 -12.41 19.71 12.46
N TYR A 486 -11.55 19.46 13.44
CA TYR A 486 -11.77 18.44 14.46
C TYR A 486 -11.66 19.01 15.86
N GLY A 487 -12.42 18.40 16.77
CA GLY A 487 -12.16 18.49 18.19
C GLY A 487 -12.32 19.87 18.80
N TYR A 488 -13.30 20.66 18.38
CA TYR A 488 -13.58 21.96 18.99
C TYR A 488 -14.96 22.03 19.64
N LYS A 489 -15.14 23.02 20.52
CA LYS A 489 -16.45 23.51 20.98
C LYS A 489 -16.74 24.84 20.32
N SER A 490 -17.99 25.06 19.98
CA SER A 490 -18.50 26.27 19.35
C SER A 490 -19.75 26.74 20.07
N ASN A 491 -20.05 28.03 19.92
CA ASN A 491 -21.30 28.67 20.29
C ASN A 491 -21.99 29.27 19.04
N VAL A 492 -23.20 29.80 19.21
CA VAL A 492 -24.00 30.44 18.13
C VAL A 492 -23.18 31.41 17.28
N ASN A 493 -22.39 32.29 17.90
CA ASN A 493 -21.60 33.28 17.16
C ASN A 493 -20.49 32.64 16.31
N THR A 494 -19.82 31.62 16.86
CA THR A 494 -18.75 30.91 16.12
C THR A 494 -19.31 30.10 14.95
N GLU A 495 -20.49 29.49 15.11
CA GLU A 495 -21.19 28.76 14.05
C GLU A 495 -21.65 29.71 12.94
N SER A 496 -22.21 30.87 13.30
CA SER A 496 -22.59 31.90 12.33
C SER A 496 -21.39 32.38 11.51
N CYS A 497 -20.24 32.63 12.13
CA CYS A 497 -19.02 33.03 11.41
C CYS A 497 -18.47 31.89 10.53
N LEU A 498 -18.55 30.64 10.98
CA LEU A 498 -18.12 29.48 10.20
C LEU A 498 -19.02 29.30 8.96
N SER A 499 -20.33 29.47 9.13
CA SER A 499 -21.33 29.46 8.06
C SER A 499 -21.00 30.49 6.97
N GLU A 500 -20.71 31.72 7.37
CA GLU A 500 -20.31 32.80 6.47
C GLU A 500 -18.98 32.47 5.74
N ALA A 501 -17.99 31.94 6.46
CA ALA A 501 -16.72 31.53 5.85
C ALA A 501 -16.92 30.44 4.79
N LEU A 502 -17.69 29.40 5.12
CA LEU A 502 -18.00 28.30 4.19
C LEU A 502 -18.76 28.77 2.95
N LYS A 503 -19.66 29.76 3.07
CA LYS A 503 -20.34 30.36 1.90
C LYS A 503 -19.34 30.97 0.92
N ASN A 504 -18.29 31.62 1.41
CA ASN A 504 -17.28 32.29 0.59
C ASN A 504 -16.31 31.32 -0.14
N MET A 505 -16.12 30.10 0.36
CA MET A 505 -15.22 29.09 -0.23
C MET A 505 -15.82 28.45 -1.49
N LYS A 506 -15.73 29.09 -2.65
CA LYS A 506 -16.41 28.61 -3.88
C LYS A 506 -15.86 27.29 -4.43
N ALA A 507 -14.60 26.97 -4.17
CA ALA A 507 -13.94 25.76 -4.67
C ALA A 507 -14.08 24.53 -3.74
N LEU A 508 -14.82 24.64 -2.64
CA LEU A 508 -14.87 23.61 -1.60
C LEU A 508 -15.56 22.32 -2.10
N GLU A 509 -14.80 21.23 -2.20
CA GLU A 509 -15.29 19.92 -2.62
C GLU A 509 -15.37 18.90 -1.47
N PHE A 510 -14.52 19.03 -0.45
CA PHE A 510 -14.43 18.14 0.69
C PHE A 510 -14.58 18.92 2.00
N LEU A 511 -15.58 18.54 2.80
CA LEU A 511 -15.79 19.10 4.14
C LEU A 511 -15.88 17.98 5.18
N TYR A 512 -15.06 18.06 6.22
CA TYR A 512 -15.19 17.23 7.41
C TYR A 512 -15.20 18.11 8.66
N ILE A 513 -16.34 18.15 9.34
CA ILE A 513 -16.50 18.77 10.66
C ILE A 513 -16.70 17.71 11.73
N LYS A 514 -15.95 17.81 12.83
CA LYS A 514 -16.10 16.97 14.02
C LYS A 514 -16.03 17.82 15.29
N GLN A 515 -17.13 17.98 16.01
CA GLN A 515 -17.19 18.90 17.16
C GLN A 515 -17.92 18.32 18.38
N TYR A 516 -17.82 19.03 19.52
CA TYR A 516 -18.32 18.59 20.83
C TYR A 516 -19.76 18.99 21.15
N ASN A 517 -20.20 20.15 20.69
CA ASN A 517 -21.57 20.62 20.92
C ASN A 517 -22.02 21.43 19.71
N PHE A 518 -23.32 21.42 19.42
CA PHE A 518 -23.92 22.40 18.51
C PHE A 518 -24.93 23.20 19.31
N ASP A 519 -24.79 24.52 19.27
CA ASP A 519 -25.89 25.39 19.63
C ASP A 519 -26.87 25.42 18.44
N TYR A 520 -27.80 24.47 18.45
CA TYR A 520 -29.13 24.42 17.81
C TYR A 520 -29.33 24.70 16.31
N SER A 521 -28.33 25.14 15.56
CA SER A 521 -28.46 25.33 14.11
C SER A 521 -27.11 25.22 13.43
N CYS A 522 -26.62 23.99 13.19
CA CYS A 522 -25.69 23.83 12.09
C CYS A 522 -26.52 24.02 10.82
N ASP A 523 -26.41 25.22 10.25
CA ASP A 523 -27.21 25.65 9.12
C ASP A 523 -27.24 24.59 8.01
N SER A 524 -28.46 24.31 7.54
CA SER A 524 -28.77 23.49 6.36
C SER A 524 -27.97 23.90 5.10
N PHE A 525 -27.41 25.11 5.06
CA PHE A 525 -26.73 25.66 3.87
C PHE A 525 -25.58 24.78 3.38
N VAL A 526 -24.91 24.02 4.26
CA VAL A 526 -23.79 23.16 3.83
C VAL A 526 -24.27 22.12 2.81
N PHE A 527 -25.50 21.62 2.99
CA PHE A 527 -26.11 20.70 2.04
C PHE A 527 -26.55 21.39 0.74
N GLU A 528 -26.80 22.70 0.80
CA GLU A 528 -27.23 23.54 -0.33
C GLU A 528 -26.06 24.08 -1.15
N LYS A 529 -24.82 23.99 -0.64
CA LYS A 529 -23.63 24.56 -1.29
C LYS A 529 -23.26 23.79 -2.57
N GLN A 530 -23.23 24.53 -3.67
CA GLN A 530 -22.82 23.99 -4.98
C GLN A 530 -21.34 23.58 -4.95
N GLY A 531 -21.03 22.39 -5.47
CA GLY A 531 -19.66 21.90 -5.64
C GLY A 531 -19.16 20.90 -4.58
N ILE A 532 -19.81 20.80 -3.42
CA ILE A 532 -19.41 19.80 -2.42
C ILE A 532 -19.65 18.39 -2.95
N LYS A 533 -18.60 17.56 -2.94
CA LYS A 533 -18.64 16.15 -3.34
C LYS A 533 -18.64 15.23 -2.13
N ILE A 534 -17.89 15.56 -1.09
CA ILE A 534 -17.74 14.75 0.12
C ILE A 534 -18.09 15.57 1.35
N LEU A 535 -19.09 15.09 2.09
CA LEU A 535 -19.52 15.67 3.35
C LEU A 535 -19.37 14.66 4.49
N HIS A 536 -18.62 15.04 5.53
CA HIS A 536 -18.52 14.29 6.77
C HIS A 536 -18.82 15.20 7.96
N PHE A 537 -19.79 14.78 8.75
CA PHE A 537 -20.21 15.48 9.95
C PHE A 537 -20.29 14.50 11.12
N GLU A 538 -19.67 14.86 12.25
CA GLU A 538 -19.62 14.01 13.43
C GLU A 538 -19.71 14.84 14.71
N CYS A 539 -20.62 14.45 15.60
CA CYS A 539 -20.82 15.11 16.89
C CYS A 539 -20.38 14.19 18.03
N PHE A 540 -19.64 14.70 19.00
CA PHE A 540 -19.31 13.96 20.22
C PHE A 540 -20.37 14.20 21.29
N ILE A 541 -21.03 13.13 21.74
CA ILE A 541 -22.08 13.23 22.77
C ILE A 541 -21.50 12.91 24.15
N PHE A 542 -21.48 13.92 25.04
CA PHE A 542 -21.57 13.72 26.51
C PHE A 542 -22.95 14.15 27.05
N MET A 543 -23.71 14.98 26.31
CA MET A 543 -25.04 15.47 26.69
C MET A 543 -26.08 15.03 25.65
N LYS A 544 -27.26 14.62 26.10
CA LYS A 544 -28.33 13.91 25.36
C LYS A 544 -28.93 14.64 24.14
N GLU A 545 -28.35 15.74 23.68
CA GLU A 545 -28.86 16.57 22.60
C GLU A 545 -28.10 16.27 21.30
N PHE A 546 -28.83 15.78 20.31
CA PHE A 546 -28.30 15.52 18.98
C PHE A 546 -28.58 16.73 18.08
N VAL A 547 -27.71 16.99 17.12
CA VAL A 547 -27.89 18.08 16.14
C VAL A 547 -28.99 17.70 15.17
N MET A 548 -30.00 18.54 15.04
CA MET A 548 -31.02 18.39 14.00
C MET A 548 -30.47 18.89 12.67
N ILE A 549 -30.55 18.04 11.64
CA ILE A 549 -30.29 18.42 10.25
C ILE A 549 -31.63 18.38 9.52
N ASP A 550 -32.13 19.57 9.19
CA ASP A 550 -33.32 19.80 8.37
C ASP A 550 -32.97 20.74 7.22
N SER A 551 -32.89 20.22 6.00
CA SER A 551 -32.64 20.96 4.78
C SER A 551 -33.71 20.65 3.75
N SER A 552 -34.18 21.69 3.07
CA SER A 552 -35.17 21.60 2.00
C SER A 552 -34.54 21.40 0.61
N ASN A 553 -33.21 21.48 0.49
CA ASN A 553 -32.52 21.30 -0.78
C ASN A 553 -31.09 20.75 -0.57
N ILE A 554 -30.73 19.68 -1.28
CA ILE A 554 -29.39 19.09 -1.22
C ILE A 554 -28.80 19.04 -2.63
N TYR A 555 -27.57 19.53 -2.78
CA TYR A 555 -26.97 19.66 -4.11
C TYR A 555 -26.58 18.30 -4.72
N LYS A 556 -26.82 18.16 -6.02
CA LYS A 556 -26.62 16.89 -6.76
C LYS A 556 -25.15 16.44 -6.86
N SER A 557 -24.16 17.28 -6.54
CA SER A 557 -22.73 16.93 -6.66
C SER A 557 -22.23 15.95 -5.61
N LEU A 558 -22.98 15.76 -4.51
CA LEU A 558 -22.59 14.88 -3.41
C LEU A 558 -22.46 13.42 -3.87
N ASN A 559 -21.26 12.87 -3.70
CA ASN A 559 -20.95 11.46 -3.95
C ASN A 559 -20.76 10.65 -2.65
N LYS A 560 -20.53 11.33 -1.53
CA LYS A 560 -20.33 10.70 -0.22
C LYS A 560 -20.88 11.55 0.91
N ILE A 561 -21.73 10.93 1.72
CA ILE A 561 -22.30 11.53 2.93
C ILE A 561 -21.98 10.61 4.12
N VAL A 562 -21.35 11.17 5.15
CA VAL A 562 -21.09 10.51 6.42
C VAL A 562 -21.62 11.39 7.54
N LEU A 563 -22.71 10.99 8.16
CA LEU A 563 -23.27 11.65 9.34
C LEU A 563 -23.11 10.72 10.54
N LYS A 564 -22.64 11.26 11.66
CA LYS A 564 -22.55 10.51 12.91
C LYS A 564 -23.10 11.32 14.08
N HIS A 565 -23.88 10.66 14.92
CA HIS A 565 -24.43 11.26 16.14
C HIS A 565 -25.29 12.52 15.87
N THR A 566 -26.21 12.42 14.90
CA THR A 566 -27.13 13.50 14.50
C THR A 566 -28.60 13.03 14.55
N ILE A 567 -29.55 13.97 14.68
CA ILE A 567 -30.95 13.77 14.29
C ILE A 567 -31.10 14.24 12.84
N ILE A 568 -31.80 13.45 12.02
CA ILE A 568 -32.05 13.77 10.62
C ILE A 568 -33.56 13.92 10.43
N GLY A 569 -33.99 15.08 9.93
CA GLY A 569 -35.39 15.34 9.59
C GLY A 569 -35.88 14.58 8.37
N GLU A 570 -37.19 14.38 8.29
CA GLU A 570 -37.83 13.62 7.19
C GLU A 570 -37.48 14.21 5.82
N SER A 571 -37.63 15.53 5.66
CA SER A 571 -37.26 16.33 4.48
C SER A 571 -35.85 16.05 3.98
N THR A 572 -34.86 16.14 4.87
CA THR A 572 -33.44 15.91 4.54
C THR A 572 -33.24 14.49 4.06
N LEU A 573 -33.84 13.52 4.75
CA LEU A 573 -33.70 12.12 4.41
C LEU A 573 -34.30 11.81 3.04
N LEU A 574 -35.47 12.37 2.74
CA LEU A 574 -36.13 12.26 1.43
C LEU A 574 -35.21 12.73 0.32
N ILE A 575 -34.57 13.88 0.50
CA ILE A 575 -33.67 14.43 -0.52
C ILE A 575 -32.40 13.57 -0.64
N ILE A 576 -31.81 13.10 0.48
CA ILE A 576 -30.63 12.21 0.44
C ILE A 576 -30.91 10.98 -0.42
N PHE A 577 -32.09 10.39 -0.30
CA PHE A 577 -32.48 9.22 -1.08
C PHE A 577 -32.83 9.49 -2.54
N GLN A 578 -32.83 10.75 -2.98
CA GLN A 578 -33.01 11.16 -4.37
C GLN A 578 -31.68 11.54 -5.06
N LEU A 579 -30.54 11.48 -4.35
CA LEU A 579 -29.23 11.90 -4.88
C LEU A 579 -28.62 10.87 -5.85
N GLU A 580 -28.82 11.07 -7.15
CA GLU A 580 -28.33 10.17 -8.21
C GLU A 580 -26.82 9.90 -8.18
N ASN A 581 -26.00 10.89 -7.79
CA ASN A 581 -24.54 10.77 -7.79
C ASN A 581 -23.98 10.12 -6.52
N LEU A 582 -24.81 9.84 -5.52
CA LEU A 582 -24.38 9.34 -4.22
C LEU A 582 -23.87 7.89 -4.33
N LYS A 583 -22.59 7.68 -4.01
CA LYS A 583 -21.93 6.36 -4.01
C LYS A 583 -21.76 5.79 -2.60
N PHE A 584 -21.64 6.64 -1.60
CA PHE A 584 -21.39 6.25 -0.21
C PHE A 584 -22.32 6.99 0.75
N LEU A 585 -23.15 6.24 1.48
CA LEU A 585 -24.02 6.78 2.52
C LEU A 585 -23.72 6.07 3.85
N SER A 586 -23.38 6.85 4.88
CA SER A 586 -23.13 6.34 6.23
C SER A 586 -23.82 7.22 7.26
N LEU A 587 -24.87 6.70 7.89
CA LEU A 587 -25.66 7.36 8.94
C LEU A 587 -25.47 6.56 10.24
N LYS A 588 -24.45 6.93 11.04
CA LYS A 588 -23.97 6.11 12.17
C LYS A 588 -24.36 6.71 13.53
N SER A 589 -25.02 5.93 14.37
CA SER A 589 -25.58 6.40 15.65
C SER A 589 -26.48 7.62 15.47
N CYS A 590 -27.22 7.68 14.37
CA CYS A 590 -28.17 8.74 14.06
C CYS A 590 -29.56 8.39 14.57
N ASN A 591 -30.32 9.43 14.92
CA ASN A 591 -31.75 9.36 15.18
C ASN A 591 -32.51 9.96 13.99
N PHE A 592 -33.75 9.56 13.82
CA PHE A 592 -34.65 10.08 12.79
C PHE A 592 -35.91 10.55 13.47
N GLU A 593 -36.59 11.53 12.88
CA GLU A 593 -37.91 11.96 13.37
C GLU A 593 -38.91 10.80 13.37
N PRO A 594 -39.79 10.72 14.40
CA PRO A 594 -40.59 9.53 14.69
C PRO A 594 -41.73 9.22 13.70
N GLU A 595 -42.11 10.17 12.84
CA GLU A 595 -43.27 10.03 11.94
C GLU A 595 -42.89 10.18 10.46
N ILE A 596 -42.11 9.23 9.94
CA ILE A 596 -41.81 9.18 8.52
C ILE A 596 -43.04 8.68 7.75
N LYS A 597 -43.68 9.54 6.94
CA LYS A 597 -44.90 9.19 6.20
C LYS A 597 -44.54 8.37 4.96
N SER A 598 -44.85 7.07 4.96
CA SER A 598 -44.48 6.11 3.90
C SER A 598 -44.78 6.52 2.45
N GLN A 599 -45.75 7.40 2.20
CA GLN A 599 -46.17 7.84 0.87
C GLN A 599 -45.19 8.80 0.17
N SER A 600 -44.14 9.30 0.84
CA SER A 600 -43.27 10.37 0.33
C SER A 600 -41.92 9.91 -0.26
N PHE A 601 -41.51 8.65 -0.09
CA PHE A 601 -40.15 8.20 -0.46
C PHE A 601 -40.03 7.79 -1.93
N HIS A 602 -39.42 8.67 -2.73
CA HIS A 602 -38.89 8.33 -4.05
C HIS A 602 -37.39 8.02 -3.95
N PHE A 603 -36.98 6.79 -4.28
CA PHE A 603 -35.58 6.37 -4.26
C PHE A 603 -34.95 6.54 -5.64
N ASN A 604 -33.85 7.29 -5.71
CA ASN A 604 -33.07 7.47 -6.94
C ASN A 604 -31.56 7.27 -6.69
N LEU A 605 -31.22 6.26 -5.91
CA LEU A 605 -29.85 5.93 -5.48
C LEU A 605 -29.19 4.86 -6.34
N LYS A 606 -29.29 4.98 -7.67
CA LYS A 606 -28.81 3.96 -8.62
C LYS A 606 -27.30 3.72 -8.50
N ASN A 607 -26.51 4.71 -8.09
CA ASN A 607 -25.05 4.60 -8.01
C ASN A 607 -24.53 4.22 -6.61
N LEU A 608 -25.41 3.92 -5.66
CA LEU A 608 -25.01 3.64 -4.28
C LEU A 608 -24.30 2.29 -4.18
N ILE A 609 -23.05 2.32 -3.72
CA ILE A 609 -22.16 1.15 -3.60
C ILE A 609 -21.98 0.76 -2.12
N SER A 610 -22.08 1.70 -1.19
CA SER A 610 -21.84 1.46 0.23
C SER A 610 -22.92 2.13 1.08
N LEU A 611 -23.53 1.34 1.95
CA LEU A 611 -24.57 1.78 2.89
C LEU A 611 -24.23 1.37 4.31
N SER A 612 -24.31 2.31 5.25
CA SER A 612 -24.17 2.03 6.69
C SER A 612 -25.21 2.78 7.50
N PHE A 613 -25.91 2.06 8.38
CA PHE A 613 -26.82 2.60 9.38
C PHE A 613 -26.38 2.25 10.81
N SER A 614 -25.12 1.85 11.00
CA SER A 614 -24.61 1.26 12.23
C SER A 614 -25.00 2.06 13.48
N LYS A 615 -25.61 1.40 14.48
CA LYS A 615 -26.14 1.98 15.74
C LYS A 615 -27.31 2.96 15.59
N SER A 616 -27.88 3.14 14.40
CA SER A 616 -29.03 4.03 14.16
C SER A 616 -30.35 3.25 14.32
N ASN A 617 -31.39 3.89 14.86
CA ASN A 617 -32.67 3.21 15.10
C ASN A 617 -33.50 3.10 13.83
N LEU A 618 -33.41 1.96 13.14
CA LEU A 618 -34.13 1.75 11.88
C LEU A 618 -35.61 1.35 12.06
N LYS A 619 -36.11 1.22 13.29
CA LYS A 619 -37.54 0.90 13.53
C LYS A 619 -38.50 1.92 12.91
N VAL A 620 -38.06 3.16 12.76
CA VAL A 620 -38.79 4.24 12.08
C VAL A 620 -39.11 3.91 10.62
N PHE A 621 -38.34 3.01 9.99
CA PHE A 621 -38.56 2.55 8.62
C PHE A 621 -39.29 1.21 8.54
N ASN A 622 -39.88 0.69 9.62
CA ASN A 622 -40.50 -0.63 9.58
C ASN A 622 -41.57 -0.76 8.47
N ASN A 623 -42.28 0.34 8.17
CA ASN A 623 -43.33 0.42 7.15
C ASN A 623 -42.81 0.78 5.75
N ILE A 624 -41.50 0.99 5.58
CA ILE A 624 -40.86 1.37 4.33
C ILE A 624 -39.85 0.30 3.95
N ASP A 625 -40.07 -0.37 2.83
CA ASP A 625 -39.06 -1.26 2.29
C ASP A 625 -38.08 -0.51 1.39
N PHE A 626 -37.08 0.13 2.01
CA PHE A 626 -36.11 0.92 1.27
C PHE A 626 -34.92 0.09 0.77
N LEU A 627 -34.55 -1.02 1.44
CA LEU A 627 -33.37 -1.82 1.10
C LEU A 627 -33.52 -2.55 -0.24
N SER A 628 -34.76 -2.84 -0.66
CA SER A 628 -35.05 -3.46 -1.96
C SER A 628 -34.81 -2.52 -3.14
N ASN A 629 -34.67 -1.21 -2.90
CA ASN A 629 -34.42 -0.21 -3.95
C ASN A 629 -32.93 0.00 -4.30
N PHE A 630 -32.01 -0.73 -3.66
CA PHE A 630 -30.57 -0.53 -3.81
C PHE A 630 -29.88 -1.72 -4.48
N ASP A 631 -29.78 -1.69 -5.80
CA ASP A 631 -29.33 -2.83 -6.60
C ASP A 631 -27.80 -2.98 -6.72
N ASN A 632 -27.06 -1.90 -6.49
CA ASN A 632 -25.62 -1.82 -6.77
C ASN A 632 -24.72 -1.89 -5.52
N LEU A 633 -25.27 -2.29 -4.37
CA LEU A 633 -24.53 -2.32 -3.12
C LEU A 633 -23.43 -3.39 -3.12
N GLU A 634 -22.20 -2.96 -2.85
CA GLU A 634 -21.05 -3.83 -2.56
C GLU A 634 -20.78 -3.96 -1.06
N LYS A 635 -21.28 -3.01 -0.23
CA LYS A 635 -21.04 -2.98 1.22
C LYS A 635 -22.30 -2.56 1.98
N ILE A 636 -22.67 -3.34 2.98
CA ILE A 636 -23.78 -3.03 3.88
C ILE A 636 -23.33 -3.21 5.34
N ASP A 637 -23.63 -2.22 6.18
CA ASP A 637 -23.47 -2.30 7.64
C ASP A 637 -24.75 -1.86 8.36
N LEU A 638 -25.47 -2.84 8.91
CA LEU A 638 -26.70 -2.66 9.68
C LEU A 638 -26.49 -3.06 11.16
N SER A 639 -25.25 -3.01 11.64
CA SER A 639 -24.90 -3.36 13.01
C SER A 639 -25.67 -2.54 14.04
N LYS A 640 -26.17 -3.17 15.11
CA LYS A 640 -26.82 -2.50 16.27
C LYS A 640 -28.03 -1.62 15.91
N CYS A 641 -28.75 -1.91 14.82
CA CYS A 641 -29.89 -1.10 14.37
C CYS A 641 -31.24 -1.38 15.07
N LYS A 642 -31.29 -2.36 15.99
CA LYS A 642 -32.50 -2.77 16.74
C LYS A 642 -33.72 -3.12 15.86
N VAL A 643 -33.49 -3.61 14.63
CA VAL A 643 -34.52 -4.07 13.71
C VAL A 643 -35.09 -5.45 14.13
N PRO A 644 -36.33 -5.80 13.72
CA PRO A 644 -36.88 -7.14 13.94
C PRO A 644 -36.13 -8.23 13.15
N CYS A 645 -36.44 -9.50 13.43
CA CYS A 645 -36.02 -10.63 12.60
C CYS A 645 -36.62 -10.52 11.18
N SER A 646 -36.08 -11.28 10.23
CA SER A 646 -36.44 -11.24 8.81
C SER A 646 -36.13 -9.90 8.11
N TYR A 647 -35.42 -8.96 8.76
CA TYR A 647 -35.13 -7.65 8.17
C TYR A 647 -34.17 -7.74 6.98
N ILE A 648 -33.29 -8.75 6.94
CA ILE A 648 -32.31 -8.92 5.87
C ILE A 648 -33.00 -9.37 4.57
N THR A 649 -34.18 -10.01 4.66
CA THR A 649 -34.96 -10.45 3.49
C THR A 649 -35.28 -9.32 2.51
N LYS A 650 -35.34 -8.10 3.02
CA LYS A 650 -35.58 -6.86 2.27
C LYS A 650 -34.43 -6.43 1.34
N VAL A 651 -33.23 -7.01 1.47
CA VAL A 651 -32.08 -6.64 0.61
C VAL A 651 -32.35 -7.06 -0.84
N SER A 652 -32.23 -6.11 -1.77
CA SER A 652 -32.42 -6.35 -3.22
C SER A 652 -31.69 -7.60 -3.72
N HIS A 653 -32.35 -8.40 -4.55
CA HIS A 653 -31.77 -9.59 -5.18
C HIS A 653 -30.58 -9.28 -6.10
N PHE A 654 -30.52 -8.08 -6.67
CA PHE A 654 -29.39 -7.67 -7.50
C PHE A 654 -28.07 -7.57 -6.72
N CYS A 655 -28.14 -7.41 -5.39
CA CYS A 655 -26.97 -7.44 -4.52
C CYS A 655 -26.28 -8.81 -4.48
N ASP A 656 -26.94 -9.91 -4.88
CA ASP A 656 -26.40 -11.26 -4.79
C ASP A 656 -25.08 -11.42 -5.55
N LEU A 657 -24.95 -10.72 -6.68
CA LEU A 657 -23.76 -10.75 -7.54
C LEU A 657 -22.74 -9.65 -7.23
N ARG A 658 -23.01 -8.77 -6.26
CA ARG A 658 -22.22 -7.54 -6.03
C ARG A 658 -21.74 -7.36 -4.59
N LEU A 659 -22.50 -7.84 -3.61
CA LEU A 659 -22.24 -7.62 -2.20
C LEU A 659 -20.97 -8.33 -1.74
N LYS A 660 -19.90 -7.56 -1.47
CA LYS A 660 -18.59 -8.06 -1.04
C LYS A 660 -18.43 -8.04 0.48
N LYS A 661 -19.09 -7.11 1.18
CA LYS A 661 -18.98 -6.97 2.65
C LYS A 661 -20.35 -6.78 3.30
N PHE A 662 -20.64 -7.60 4.30
CA PHE A 662 -21.88 -7.52 5.07
C PHE A 662 -21.58 -7.55 6.58
N SER A 663 -22.11 -6.57 7.31
CA SER A 663 -21.96 -6.47 8.77
C SER A 663 -23.31 -6.29 9.45
N TYR A 664 -23.60 -7.15 10.42
CA TYR A 664 -24.86 -7.20 11.15
C TYR A 664 -24.67 -7.41 12.66
N ILE A 665 -23.69 -6.74 13.24
CA ILE A 665 -23.24 -6.98 14.64
C ILE A 665 -24.37 -6.72 15.64
N SER A 666 -24.52 -7.60 16.62
CA SER A 666 -25.54 -7.49 17.69
C SER A 666 -27.00 -7.44 17.18
N GLY A 667 -27.28 -8.07 16.04
CA GLY A 667 -28.63 -8.24 15.50
C GLY A 667 -29.33 -9.51 16.00
N LYS A 668 -30.61 -9.67 15.63
CA LYS A 668 -31.34 -10.93 15.73
C LYS A 668 -31.53 -11.50 14.32
N LEU A 669 -31.30 -12.80 14.16
CA LEU A 669 -31.38 -13.51 12.88
C LEU A 669 -32.34 -14.68 13.02
N ASP A 670 -33.25 -14.85 12.08
CA ASP A 670 -34.09 -16.05 11.95
C ASP A 670 -33.72 -16.86 10.69
N LEU A 671 -34.51 -17.91 10.42
CA LEU A 671 -34.30 -18.76 9.25
C LEU A 671 -34.49 -18.00 7.92
N HIS A 672 -35.41 -17.02 7.86
CA HIS A 672 -35.64 -16.24 6.65
C HIS A 672 -34.45 -15.33 6.34
N ASP A 673 -33.84 -14.72 7.36
CA ASP A 673 -32.62 -13.95 7.23
C ASP A 673 -31.48 -14.81 6.65
N LEU A 674 -31.28 -16.04 7.16
CA LEU A 674 -30.27 -16.96 6.66
C LEU A 674 -30.54 -17.40 5.21
N ASN A 675 -31.79 -17.73 4.89
CA ASN A 675 -32.22 -18.08 3.53
C ASN A 675 -32.02 -16.94 2.53
N ARG A 676 -32.08 -15.68 2.98
CA ARG A 676 -31.70 -14.54 2.14
C ARG A 676 -30.19 -14.44 2.00
N MET A 677 -29.46 -14.51 3.12
CA MET A 677 -28.01 -14.29 3.13
C MET A 677 -27.26 -15.30 2.27
N LYS A 678 -27.66 -16.58 2.27
CA LYS A 678 -26.99 -17.67 1.53
C LYS A 678 -26.84 -17.40 0.03
N ASN A 679 -27.63 -16.48 -0.54
CA ASN A 679 -27.60 -16.14 -1.96
C ASN A 679 -26.50 -15.14 -2.37
N PHE A 680 -25.80 -14.49 -1.43
CA PHE A 680 -24.78 -13.48 -1.71
C PHE A 680 -23.49 -14.06 -2.30
N GLN A 681 -23.49 -14.45 -3.58
CA GLN A 681 -22.45 -15.23 -4.28
C GLN A 681 -21.02 -14.69 -4.13
N VAL A 682 -20.82 -13.37 -4.15
CA VAL A 682 -19.48 -12.74 -4.14
C VAL A 682 -19.05 -12.22 -2.76
N LEU A 683 -19.75 -12.63 -1.69
CA LEU A 683 -19.47 -12.17 -0.33
C LEU A 683 -18.09 -12.62 0.15
N LYS A 684 -17.24 -11.64 0.49
CA LYS A 684 -15.88 -11.87 0.98
C LYS A 684 -15.77 -11.70 2.49
N ILE A 685 -16.51 -10.75 3.06
CA ILE A 685 -16.44 -10.41 4.49
C ILE A 685 -17.84 -10.48 5.09
N LEU A 686 -17.99 -11.32 6.12
CA LEU A 686 -19.22 -11.44 6.89
C LEU A 686 -18.95 -11.24 8.38
N ASN A 687 -19.58 -10.23 8.99
CA ASN A 687 -19.48 -9.98 10.42
C ASN A 687 -20.84 -10.09 11.10
N LEU A 688 -21.03 -11.18 11.84
CA LEU A 688 -22.22 -11.46 12.64
C LEU A 688 -21.91 -11.48 14.14
N SER A 689 -20.80 -10.88 14.56
CA SER A 689 -20.42 -10.90 15.98
C SER A 689 -21.55 -10.41 16.89
N LYS A 690 -21.69 -11.05 18.06
CA LYS A 690 -22.73 -10.76 19.06
C LYS A 690 -24.17 -10.95 18.56
N CYS A 691 -24.41 -11.56 17.40
CA CYS A 691 -25.77 -11.86 16.94
C CYS A 691 -26.45 -12.94 17.79
N LYS A 692 -27.78 -12.85 17.89
CA LYS A 692 -28.64 -13.90 18.43
C LYS A 692 -29.43 -14.58 17.32
N PHE A 693 -29.21 -15.87 17.13
CA PHE A 693 -30.03 -16.70 16.26
C PHE A 693 -31.33 -17.08 17.00
N VAL A 694 -32.48 -16.85 16.36
CA VAL A 694 -33.81 -17.12 16.89
C VAL A 694 -34.31 -18.39 16.23
N GLU A 695 -34.48 -19.45 17.01
CA GLU A 695 -35.00 -20.76 16.56
C GLU A 695 -34.23 -21.38 15.37
N CYS A 696 -32.99 -20.95 15.15
CA CYS A 696 -32.09 -21.45 14.13
C CYS A 696 -30.63 -21.40 14.62
N ASN A 697 -29.71 -21.87 13.78
CA ASN A 697 -28.26 -21.83 13.99
C ASN A 697 -27.55 -21.46 12.68
N PHE A 698 -26.24 -21.21 12.73
CA PHE A 698 -25.48 -20.72 11.58
C PHE A 698 -25.45 -21.73 10.40
N SER A 699 -25.41 -23.02 10.72
CA SER A 699 -25.45 -24.14 9.76
C SER A 699 -26.74 -24.20 8.94
N LYS A 700 -27.83 -23.54 9.37
CA LYS A 700 -29.05 -23.38 8.53
C LYS A 700 -28.85 -22.51 7.28
N LEU A 701 -27.66 -21.94 7.04
CA LEU A 701 -27.32 -21.41 5.72
C LEU A 701 -27.42 -22.47 4.60
N GLY A 702 -27.24 -23.76 4.93
CA GLY A 702 -27.44 -24.89 4.03
C GLY A 702 -26.31 -25.12 3.01
N ASP A 703 -26.25 -26.34 2.49
CA ASP A 703 -25.22 -26.75 1.52
C ASP A 703 -25.28 -25.98 0.18
N ASP A 704 -26.39 -25.28 -0.07
CA ASP A 704 -26.60 -24.43 -1.24
C ASP A 704 -26.09 -22.97 -1.06
N CYS A 705 -25.37 -22.69 0.03
CA CYS A 705 -24.78 -21.38 0.29
C CYS A 705 -23.75 -20.96 -0.79
N ARG A 706 -24.03 -19.87 -1.49
CA ARG A 706 -23.32 -19.47 -2.71
C ARG A 706 -21.94 -18.86 -2.49
N PHE A 707 -21.60 -18.44 -1.27
CA PHE A 707 -20.32 -17.77 -0.95
C PHE A 707 -19.24 -18.67 -0.33
N PHE A 708 -19.41 -19.99 -0.33
CA PHE A 708 -18.37 -20.93 0.16
C PHE A 708 -17.01 -20.76 -0.54
N ASN A 709 -17.01 -20.35 -1.81
CA ASN A 709 -15.81 -20.21 -2.63
C ASN A 709 -15.27 -18.77 -2.71
N SER A 710 -15.91 -17.80 -2.04
CA SER A 710 -15.56 -16.36 -2.09
C SER A 710 -15.24 -15.77 -0.72
N MET A 711 -15.75 -16.34 0.37
CA MET A 711 -15.52 -15.85 1.73
C MET A 711 -14.05 -15.91 2.16
N GLU A 712 -13.52 -14.78 2.61
CA GLU A 712 -12.15 -14.59 3.07
C GLU A 712 -12.09 -14.26 4.58
N ASP A 713 -13.09 -13.57 5.12
CA ASP A 713 -13.16 -13.12 6.51
C ASP A 713 -14.56 -13.39 7.11
N LEU A 714 -14.60 -14.18 8.18
CA LEU A 714 -15.82 -14.54 8.90
C LEU A 714 -15.68 -14.28 10.39
N ASN A 715 -16.51 -13.38 10.92
CA ASN A 715 -16.54 -13.04 12.34
C ASN A 715 -17.86 -13.44 13.00
N LEU A 716 -17.78 -14.45 13.87
CA LEU A 716 -18.85 -15.00 14.71
C LEU A 716 -18.51 -14.87 16.21
N LEU A 717 -17.67 -13.91 16.62
CA LEU A 717 -17.33 -13.71 18.03
C LEU A 717 -18.57 -13.43 18.87
N PHE A 718 -18.64 -14.04 20.07
CA PHE A 718 -19.77 -13.91 21.00
C PHE A 718 -21.12 -14.35 20.42
N VAL A 719 -21.10 -15.21 19.40
CA VAL A 719 -22.29 -15.91 18.89
C VAL A 719 -22.36 -17.27 19.59
N LYS A 720 -23.58 -17.71 19.94
CA LYS A 720 -23.79 -19.08 20.43
C LYS A 720 -23.72 -20.05 19.25
N ILE A 721 -22.58 -20.75 19.11
CA ILE A 721 -22.29 -21.74 18.06
C ILE A 721 -22.43 -23.14 18.68
N ASN A 722 -23.05 -24.08 17.97
CA ASN A 722 -23.12 -25.49 18.38
C ASN A 722 -22.11 -26.37 17.60
N LEU A 723 -22.05 -27.68 17.87
CA LEU A 723 -21.13 -28.58 17.16
C LEU A 723 -21.43 -28.69 15.66
N GLU A 724 -22.70 -28.65 15.26
CA GLU A 724 -23.13 -28.67 13.86
C GLU A 724 -22.58 -27.46 13.09
N ASP A 725 -22.71 -26.26 13.67
CA ASP A 725 -22.17 -25.02 13.13
C ASP A 725 -20.64 -25.06 13.00
N LEU A 726 -19.95 -25.65 14.01
CA LEU A 726 -18.50 -25.81 13.98
C LEU A 726 -18.07 -26.69 12.79
N TYR A 727 -18.72 -27.84 12.58
CA TYR A 727 -18.43 -28.70 11.43
C TYR A 727 -18.77 -28.05 10.09
N TYR A 728 -19.85 -27.27 10.05
CA TYR A 728 -20.29 -26.55 8.85
C TYR A 728 -19.25 -25.54 8.33
N LEU A 729 -18.37 -25.01 9.20
CA LEU A 729 -17.28 -24.10 8.79
C LEU A 729 -16.32 -24.73 7.76
N ARG A 730 -16.22 -26.07 7.69
CA ARG A 730 -15.36 -26.78 6.71
C ARG A 730 -15.71 -26.48 5.26
N ASN A 731 -16.91 -25.99 4.99
CA ASN A 731 -17.36 -25.69 3.64
C ASN A 731 -16.69 -24.42 3.04
N PHE A 732 -16.09 -23.55 3.86
CA PHE A 732 -15.46 -22.30 3.38
C PHE A 732 -14.03 -22.50 2.87
N LYS A 733 -13.85 -22.47 1.55
CA LYS A 733 -12.59 -22.87 0.88
C LYS A 733 -11.52 -21.78 0.82
N LYS A 734 -11.86 -20.50 1.02
CA LYS A 734 -10.93 -19.36 0.90
C LYS A 734 -10.77 -18.54 2.18
N ILE A 735 -11.27 -19.05 3.30
CA ILE A 735 -11.24 -18.33 4.57
C ILE A 735 -9.81 -18.14 5.07
N ARG A 736 -9.43 -16.89 5.34
CA ARG A 736 -8.11 -16.51 5.86
C ARG A 736 -8.19 -16.00 7.28
N ASN A 737 -9.27 -15.28 7.59
CA ASN A 737 -9.55 -14.74 8.92
C ASN A 737 -10.83 -15.37 9.45
N LEU A 738 -10.76 -16.00 10.62
CA LEU A 738 -11.90 -16.62 11.27
C LEU A 738 -11.94 -16.19 12.73
N SER A 739 -13.14 -15.86 13.22
CA SER A 739 -13.31 -15.55 14.63
C SER A 739 -14.56 -16.19 15.21
N PHE A 740 -14.43 -16.90 16.34
CA PHE A 740 -15.56 -17.43 17.12
C PHE A 740 -15.16 -17.67 18.58
N SER A 741 -16.15 -17.76 19.48
CA SER A 741 -15.91 -18.08 20.91
C SER A 741 -15.63 -19.58 21.09
N SER A 742 -14.36 -19.94 21.32
CA SER A 742 -13.86 -21.33 21.40
C SER A 742 -14.08 -22.05 22.73
N SER A 743 -14.46 -21.33 23.80
CA SER A 743 -14.55 -21.87 25.16
C SER A 743 -15.56 -23.01 25.35
N ASN A 744 -16.49 -23.20 24.41
CA ASN A 744 -17.57 -24.18 24.52
C ASN A 744 -17.27 -25.53 23.86
N PHE A 745 -16.11 -25.72 23.21
CA PHE A 745 -15.81 -26.93 22.44
C PHE A 745 -14.63 -27.71 23.01
N SER A 746 -14.67 -29.04 22.83
CA SER A 746 -13.49 -29.88 23.10
C SER A 746 -12.38 -29.54 22.09
N LEU A 747 -11.13 -29.56 22.57
CA LEU A 747 -9.96 -29.30 21.73
C LEU A 747 -9.91 -30.25 20.51
N VAL A 748 -10.39 -31.48 20.65
CA VAL A 748 -10.45 -32.47 19.56
C VAL A 748 -11.40 -32.03 18.45
N ALA A 749 -12.61 -31.58 18.80
CA ALA A 749 -13.60 -31.12 17.83
C ALA A 749 -13.07 -29.92 17.04
N GLU A 750 -12.48 -28.93 17.72
CA GLU A 750 -11.92 -27.74 17.07
C GLU A 750 -10.74 -28.08 16.15
N LYS A 751 -9.80 -28.91 16.62
CA LYS A 751 -8.68 -29.39 15.80
C LYS A 751 -9.17 -30.03 14.51
N SER A 752 -10.22 -30.86 14.61
CA SER A 752 -10.77 -31.56 13.45
C SER A 752 -11.35 -30.61 12.38
N VAL A 753 -11.65 -29.36 12.72
CA VAL A 753 -12.17 -28.36 11.78
C VAL A 753 -11.06 -27.40 11.33
N LEU A 754 -10.32 -26.81 12.28
CA LEU A 754 -9.34 -25.76 11.99
C LEU A 754 -8.18 -26.25 11.11
N VAL A 755 -7.80 -27.55 11.15
CA VAL A 755 -6.76 -28.13 10.27
C VAL A 755 -7.14 -28.06 8.79
N LEU A 756 -8.43 -28.19 8.49
CA LEU A 756 -8.92 -28.32 7.13
C LEU A 756 -9.12 -26.95 6.47
N LEU A 757 -9.01 -25.86 7.24
CA LEU A 757 -9.25 -24.50 6.75
C LEU A 757 -7.93 -23.79 6.42
N PRO A 758 -7.87 -23.01 5.33
CA PRO A 758 -6.68 -22.23 4.94
C PRO A 758 -6.52 -20.93 5.76
N ILE A 759 -6.80 -20.99 7.06
CA ILE A 759 -6.76 -19.83 7.96
C ILE A 759 -5.33 -19.39 8.24
N LYS A 760 -5.13 -18.07 8.27
CA LYS A 760 -3.88 -17.40 8.67
C LYS A 760 -4.02 -16.68 10.00
N GLN A 761 -5.23 -16.20 10.29
CA GLN A 761 -5.55 -15.45 11.50
C GLN A 761 -6.80 -16.04 12.14
N PHE A 762 -6.70 -16.33 13.44
CA PHE A 762 -7.80 -16.82 14.25
C PHE A 762 -8.01 -15.92 15.45
N SER A 763 -9.24 -15.48 15.69
CA SER A 763 -9.55 -14.69 16.89
C SER A 763 -10.59 -15.36 17.76
N THR A 764 -10.34 -15.40 19.06
CA THR A 764 -11.26 -15.98 20.05
C THR A 764 -11.25 -15.15 21.33
N GLU A 765 -12.36 -15.19 22.06
CA GLU A 765 -12.46 -14.66 23.42
C GLU A 765 -11.48 -15.38 24.37
N ILE A 766 -10.89 -14.64 25.31
CA ILE A 766 -10.12 -15.21 26.43
C ILE A 766 -11.07 -15.79 27.46
N ASP A 767 -11.02 -17.10 27.66
CA ASP A 767 -11.60 -17.74 28.83
C ASP A 767 -10.49 -18.17 29.81
N TYR A 768 -10.32 -17.38 30.88
CA TYR A 768 -9.34 -17.66 31.94
C TYR A 768 -9.64 -18.95 32.74
N LYS A 769 -10.83 -19.53 32.57
CA LYS A 769 -11.21 -20.82 33.18
C LYS A 769 -10.96 -22.01 32.26
N ASP A 770 -10.56 -21.78 31.01
CA ASP A 770 -10.29 -22.86 30.06
C ASP A 770 -8.89 -23.46 30.30
N ILE A 771 -8.89 -24.66 30.90
CA ILE A 771 -7.67 -25.46 31.18
C ILE A 771 -6.91 -25.78 29.88
N ASN A 772 -7.57 -25.80 28.72
CA ASN A 772 -6.97 -26.13 27.43
C ASN A 772 -6.43 -24.91 26.67
N TYR A 773 -6.54 -23.70 27.21
CA TYR A 773 -6.11 -22.46 26.56
C TYR A 773 -4.66 -22.53 26.04
N LYS A 774 -3.71 -22.95 26.90
CA LYS A 774 -2.29 -23.10 26.52
C LYS A 774 -2.08 -24.13 25.40
N ASN A 775 -2.82 -25.24 25.47
CA ASN A 775 -2.73 -26.32 24.48
C ASN A 775 -3.32 -25.90 23.13
N ARG A 776 -4.40 -25.10 23.14
CA ARG A 776 -5.01 -24.51 21.93
C ARG A 776 -4.07 -23.52 21.27
N TYR A 777 -3.47 -22.61 22.04
CA TYR A 777 -2.52 -21.63 21.53
C TYR A 777 -1.29 -22.28 20.91
N LYS A 778 -0.63 -23.18 21.65
CA LYS A 778 0.55 -23.91 21.17
C LYS A 778 0.27 -24.62 19.84
N TYR A 779 -0.87 -25.29 19.77
CA TYR A 779 -1.28 -26.01 18.58
C TYR A 779 -1.52 -25.11 17.35
N LEU A 780 -2.23 -23.98 17.51
CA LEU A 780 -2.48 -23.05 16.41
C LEU A 780 -1.19 -22.38 15.93
N TYR A 781 -0.30 -22.06 16.86
CA TYR A 781 1.03 -21.56 16.56
C TYR A 781 1.87 -22.56 15.74
N GLU A 782 1.88 -23.84 16.13
CA GLU A 782 2.54 -24.92 15.36
C GLU A 782 2.01 -25.07 13.92
N LYS A 783 0.78 -24.59 13.65
CA LYS A 783 0.17 -24.56 12.31
C LYS A 783 0.41 -23.24 11.56
N ASN A 784 1.28 -22.36 12.07
CA ASN A 784 1.53 -21.02 11.52
C ASN A 784 0.26 -20.14 11.44
N ILE A 785 -0.68 -20.33 12.38
CA ILE A 785 -1.89 -19.51 12.50
C ILE A 785 -1.63 -18.46 13.57
N ASN A 786 -1.75 -17.18 13.21
CA ASN A 786 -1.65 -16.09 14.19
C ASN A 786 -2.95 -16.03 15.01
N VAL A 787 -2.82 -15.99 16.34
CA VAL A 787 -3.97 -16.02 17.24
C VAL A 787 -4.10 -14.70 17.97
N ASP A 788 -5.23 -14.03 17.76
CA ASP A 788 -5.60 -12.82 18.49
C ASP A 788 -6.64 -13.14 19.56
N PHE A 789 -6.27 -12.90 20.81
CA PHE A 789 -7.16 -13.06 21.94
C PHE A 789 -7.86 -11.74 22.27
N ILE A 790 -9.19 -11.77 22.36
CA ILE A 790 -10.06 -10.58 22.52
C ILE A 790 -10.74 -10.58 23.89
#